data_AF-A0A8T6LCU9-F1
#
_entry.id   AF-A0A8T6LCU9-F1
#
_cell.length_a   1.000
_cell.length_b   1.000
_cell.length_c   1.000
_cell.angle_alpha   90.00
_cell.angle_beta   90.00
_cell.angle_gamma   90.00
#
_symmetry.space_group_name_H-M   'P 1'
#
loop_
_entity.id
_entity.type
_entity.pdbx_description
1 polymer ?
#
loop_
_entity_poly.entity_id
_entity_poly.type
_entity_poly.pdbx_seq_one_letter_code
_entity_poly.pdbx_strand_id
1 'polypeptide(L)'
;MGPDAADALPDYGKPWELTVLATMAAAEAVDAARAAARRACTRSRCARGGAAPALPQSPRGRAVTAGGHVPSGADCDCPPTRSCGRGQAQFPIGVRFMKRLAAAVAMLSTAVGCAREPDATAGWPFVGSDQAHTKYSAAHEVTAGNVGELEIVWTWEPNEEPLDEYGTRPGPFQATPIMVGDVLYLSTMYTRVVALDAATGVELWTFDPRAYEGGPIGAGPTGFKHRGVAYWSEGDEERVFLNSRDRLYAINAANGELDGAFGADGSVVLTEGHGRTVSRHEFDQTSPPVVFDDLVIVGSRVPDGVQREFDPPGTMQAFDVRTGERRWVFFTIPQSSDDYGADTWEDESWRYTGHANVWGLMSLDADRGLLYVPTSTPSSDYWGGRRKGANLFAESLVCLDARTGERLWHFQAVHHGVWDYDLSAAPNLVTITVDGRQIDAVAQVSKHGFTYVFDRVTGEPIWPIEERSVDTWTDVPGEVLHPTQPFPTKPPPFGRQGVSVEDANDLTPEIHALAVAEMQRFRLGPLFTPPSLQGTLQRPGASGGANWGGAAFDPETGLLYVRTSEEADANQLCEDSGDDPRVDVEYSNNCPYGATLVMFREAGGPGVAETPESELGPIPLLKPPWAHLVAIDLNAGEIAWKTPFGEGSEEIRTHPLLRGVGLPERLGTPGNAGSLVTKGGLVLLGGGTQYLYAFDKRTGAELWRGATPFPTNGNPMTYRTRSGRQFVVIPTGGGTDAALVAFARSGQ
;
A
#
# COMPACT_ATOMS: atom_id res chain seq x y z
N MET A 1 69.86 -18.78 9.65
CA MET A 1 70.50 -17.44 9.67
C MET A 1 69.66 -16.54 8.79
N GLY A 2 69.22 -15.37 9.27
CA GLY A 2 68.85 -14.25 8.39
C GLY A 2 70.11 -13.41 8.06
N PRO A 3 70.01 -12.12 7.71
CA PRO A 3 68.80 -11.30 7.52
C PRO A 3 68.82 -10.38 6.26
N ASP A 4 67.79 -9.55 6.13
CA ASP A 4 67.62 -8.21 5.50
C ASP A 4 68.69 -7.58 4.56
N ALA A 5 68.21 -6.92 3.48
CA ALA A 5 68.53 -5.53 3.10
C ALA A 5 67.74 -5.08 1.83
N ALA A 6 67.65 -3.75 1.59
CA ALA A 6 66.69 -3.10 0.69
C ALA A 6 67.32 -2.32 -0.51
N ASP A 7 66.43 -1.59 -1.21
CA ASP A 7 66.64 -0.43 -2.12
C ASP A 7 67.13 -0.63 -3.57
N ALA A 8 66.21 -0.39 -4.53
CA ALA A 8 66.25 0.79 -5.43
C ALA A 8 65.09 0.79 -6.47
N LEU A 9 64.33 1.89 -6.56
CA LEU A 9 63.42 2.19 -7.68
C LEU A 9 63.61 3.66 -8.12
N PRO A 10 63.60 3.97 -9.44
CA PRO A 10 63.65 5.35 -9.94
C PRO A 10 62.24 5.95 -10.18
N ASP A 11 62.22 7.29 -10.12
CA ASP A 11 61.07 8.19 -10.24
C ASP A 11 60.54 8.35 -11.68
N TYR A 12 59.22 8.53 -11.84
CA TYR A 12 58.58 9.00 -13.08
C TYR A 12 57.43 9.99 -12.78
N GLY A 13 57.60 11.21 -13.28
CA GLY A 13 56.82 12.41 -13.03
C GLY A 13 55.29 12.37 -13.20
N LYS A 14 54.63 13.25 -12.43
CA LYS A 14 53.18 13.45 -12.29
C LYS A 14 52.57 14.29 -13.43
N PRO A 15 51.35 13.97 -13.90
CA PRO A 15 50.54 14.86 -14.74
C PRO A 15 49.18 15.29 -14.14
N TRP A 16 49.01 15.32 -12.80
CA TRP A 16 47.69 15.55 -12.17
C TRP A 16 47.37 16.99 -11.72
N GLU A 17 48.35 17.92 -11.72
CA GLU A 17 48.14 19.28 -11.18
C GLU A 17 47.30 20.21 -12.08
N LEU A 18 47.10 19.87 -13.37
CA LEU A 18 46.31 20.69 -14.30
C LEU A 18 44.78 20.46 -14.18
N THR A 19 44.35 19.26 -13.78
CA THR A 19 42.92 18.90 -13.73
C THR A 19 42.21 19.54 -12.51
N VAL A 20 42.91 19.65 -11.39
CA VAL A 20 42.37 20.25 -10.16
C VAL A 20 42.11 21.75 -10.33
N LEU A 21 43.05 22.48 -10.95
CA LEU A 21 42.88 23.92 -11.23
C LEU A 21 41.74 24.22 -12.21
N ALA A 22 41.53 23.38 -13.23
CA ALA A 22 40.41 23.52 -14.16
C ALA A 22 39.05 23.32 -13.47
N THR A 23 38.98 22.39 -12.50
CA THR A 23 37.74 22.08 -11.77
C THR A 23 37.35 23.20 -10.79
N MET A 24 38.34 23.79 -10.10
CA MET A 24 38.09 24.92 -9.19
C MET A 24 37.65 26.19 -9.94
N ALA A 25 38.24 26.50 -11.09
CA ALA A 25 37.85 27.66 -11.91
C ALA A 25 36.42 27.55 -12.47
N ALA A 26 35.94 26.33 -12.73
CA ALA A 26 34.56 26.10 -13.16
C ALA A 26 33.54 26.37 -12.02
N ALA A 27 33.87 26.00 -10.78
CA ALA A 27 33.01 26.24 -9.62
C ALA A 27 32.83 27.75 -9.33
N GLU A 28 33.92 28.53 -9.32
CA GLU A 28 33.85 29.98 -9.09
C GLU A 28 33.03 30.73 -10.16
N ALA A 29 33.08 30.25 -11.42
CA ALA A 29 32.28 30.82 -12.52
C ALA A 29 30.77 30.58 -12.33
N VAL A 30 30.37 29.43 -11.80
CA VAL A 30 28.95 29.10 -11.51
C VAL A 30 28.41 29.96 -10.36
N ASP A 31 29.18 30.17 -9.30
CA ASP A 31 28.77 31.02 -8.18
C ASP A 31 28.72 32.50 -8.56
N ALA A 32 29.65 32.97 -9.41
CA ALA A 32 29.58 34.32 -9.98
C ALA A 32 28.28 34.53 -10.80
N ALA A 33 27.86 33.53 -11.59
CA ALA A 33 26.62 33.58 -12.36
C ALA A 33 25.37 33.60 -11.44
N ARG A 34 25.36 32.75 -10.39
CA ARG A 34 24.29 32.74 -9.37
C ARG A 34 24.19 34.07 -8.61
N ALA A 35 25.33 34.70 -8.30
CA ALA A 35 25.39 36.01 -7.65
C ALA A 35 24.92 37.16 -8.57
N ALA A 36 25.14 37.05 -9.88
CA ALA A 36 24.65 38.02 -10.87
C ALA A 36 23.11 37.95 -11.03
N ALA A 37 22.55 36.74 -11.13
CA ALA A 37 21.11 36.52 -11.23
C ALA A 37 20.34 37.13 -10.04
N ARG A 38 20.84 36.95 -8.81
CA ARG A 38 20.23 37.52 -7.59
C ARG A 38 20.22 39.05 -7.55
N ARG A 39 21.10 39.74 -8.29
CA ARG A 39 21.14 41.22 -8.39
C ARG A 39 20.22 41.78 -9.48
N ALA A 40 19.78 40.96 -10.44
CA ALA A 40 18.87 41.39 -11.50
C ALA A 40 17.40 41.48 -11.02
N CYS A 41 17.01 40.68 -10.03
CA CYS A 41 15.61 40.57 -9.60
C CYS A 41 15.12 41.71 -8.66
N THR A 42 16.03 42.55 -8.13
CA THR A 42 15.71 43.61 -7.15
C THR A 42 15.73 45.02 -7.75
N ARG A 43 15.04 45.25 -8.88
CA ARG A 43 14.90 46.61 -9.44
C ARG A 43 13.68 46.89 -10.34
N SER A 44 12.45 46.72 -9.84
CA SER A 44 11.32 47.55 -10.32
C SER A 44 10.18 47.75 -9.29
N ARG A 45 9.95 49.04 -8.94
CA ARG A 45 8.69 49.77 -8.63
C ARG A 45 7.56 49.05 -7.81
N CYS A 46 6.85 49.69 -6.87
CA CYS A 46 6.78 51.10 -6.46
C CYS A 46 6.13 51.30 -5.05
N ALA A 47 6.35 52.47 -4.44
CA ALA A 47 5.52 53.24 -3.47
C ALA A 47 4.42 52.55 -2.61
N ARG A 48 4.12 52.87 -1.34
CA ARG A 48 4.61 53.73 -0.23
C ARG A 48 3.37 54.07 0.64
N GLY A 49 3.42 53.87 1.97
CA GLY A 49 2.49 54.47 2.95
C GLY A 49 1.66 53.46 3.76
N GLY A 50 1.65 53.45 5.10
CA GLY A 50 2.49 54.21 6.05
C GLY A 50 2.24 53.84 7.53
N ALA A 51 3.26 54.06 8.38
CA ALA A 51 3.25 54.23 9.86
C ALA A 51 2.37 53.34 10.77
N ALA A 52 2.99 52.29 11.35
CA ALA A 52 3.36 52.11 12.79
C ALA A 52 2.51 52.72 13.95
N PRO A 53 2.70 52.28 15.22
CA PRO A 53 2.87 50.91 15.76
C PRO A 53 2.11 50.66 17.11
N ALA A 54 2.22 49.46 17.70
CA ALA A 54 2.55 49.21 19.14
C ALA A 54 1.89 47.96 19.78
N LEU A 55 2.75 47.09 20.33
CA LEU A 55 2.54 46.12 21.43
C LEU A 55 2.38 46.88 22.78
N PRO A 56 1.95 46.29 23.95
CA PRO A 56 2.40 44.96 24.41
C PRO A 56 1.53 44.10 25.38
N GLN A 57 1.91 42.81 25.44
CA GLN A 57 2.11 41.91 26.60
C GLN A 57 1.11 41.85 27.79
N SER A 58 0.67 40.59 28.06
CA SER A 58 0.50 39.83 29.32
C SER A 58 0.98 40.47 30.66
N PRO A 59 0.50 40.09 31.89
CA PRO A 59 0.44 38.66 32.32
C PRO A 59 -0.48 38.19 33.50
N ARG A 60 -0.58 36.85 33.62
CA ARG A 60 -0.65 35.99 34.86
C ARG A 60 -1.72 36.21 35.96
N GLY A 61 -2.34 35.09 36.40
CA GLY A 61 -3.03 34.98 37.71
C GLY A 61 -3.43 33.55 38.10
N ARG A 62 -2.68 32.91 39.03
CA ARG A 62 -2.97 31.59 39.67
C ARG A 62 -4.12 31.74 40.69
N ALA A 63 -5.15 30.87 40.68
CA ALA A 63 -5.31 29.57 41.40
C ALA A 63 -5.93 29.66 42.81
N VAL A 64 -6.50 28.54 43.32
CA VAL A 64 -6.68 28.09 44.74
C VAL A 64 -8.05 27.42 45.07
N THR A 65 -8.04 26.08 45.08
CA THR A 65 -8.63 25.08 46.03
C THR A 65 -10.14 24.96 46.39
N ALA A 66 -10.68 23.77 46.05
CA ALA A 66 -11.11 22.66 46.95
C ALA A 66 -12.46 22.62 47.73
N GLY A 67 -13.03 21.39 47.75
CA GLY A 67 -14.07 20.88 48.67
C GLY A 67 -15.53 21.06 48.19
N GLY A 68 -16.44 20.08 48.29
CA GLY A 68 -16.36 18.69 48.73
C GLY A 68 -17.73 18.16 49.25
N HIS A 69 -17.95 16.84 49.16
CA HIS A 69 -19.05 16.03 49.76
C HIS A 69 -20.46 15.99 49.09
N VAL A 70 -20.88 14.75 48.82
CA VAL A 70 -22.26 14.22 48.67
C VAL A 70 -22.74 13.73 50.06
N PRO A 71 -24.05 13.49 50.31
CA PRO A 71 -24.58 12.11 50.20
C PRO A 71 -26.08 11.94 49.82
N SER A 72 -26.44 10.75 49.30
CA SER A 72 -27.71 9.96 49.36
C SER A 72 -29.07 10.67 49.59
N GLY A 73 -30.16 10.44 48.84
CA GLY A 73 -30.92 9.17 48.60
C GLY A 73 -32.44 9.49 48.76
N ALA A 74 -33.46 8.68 48.41
CA ALA A 74 -33.56 7.32 47.89
C ALA A 74 -34.93 7.05 47.19
N ASP A 75 -34.97 6.02 46.34
CA ASP A 75 -36.00 5.00 46.00
C ASP A 75 -37.53 5.23 46.05
N CYS A 76 -38.22 4.65 45.04
CA CYS A 76 -39.52 3.93 45.16
C CYS A 76 -39.77 2.97 43.98
N ASP A 77 -40.36 1.79 44.26
CA ASP A 77 -40.46 0.60 43.38
C ASP A 77 -41.82 0.39 42.65
N CYS A 78 -41.76 0.08 41.34
CA CYS A 78 -42.21 -1.18 40.68
C CYS A 78 -43.71 -1.67 40.73
N PRO A 79 -44.10 -2.80 40.07
CA PRO A 79 -44.74 -2.91 38.71
C PRO A 79 -46.17 -3.56 38.78
N PRO A 80 -46.71 -4.51 37.93
CA PRO A 80 -46.39 -5.07 36.59
C PRO A 80 -47.61 -5.37 35.62
N THR A 81 -47.32 -6.05 34.48
CA THR A 81 -48.21 -6.91 33.59
C THR A 81 -49.00 -6.25 32.44
N ARG A 82 -49.29 -6.89 31.28
CA ARG A 82 -48.90 -8.19 30.65
C ARG A 82 -49.17 -8.16 29.12
N SER A 83 -48.69 -9.16 28.38
CA SER A 83 -48.90 -9.36 26.93
C SER A 83 -49.92 -10.49 26.58
N CYS A 84 -50.12 -10.71 25.27
CA CYS A 84 -50.81 -11.83 24.57
C CYS A 84 -52.34 -11.73 24.30
N GLY A 85 -52.74 -12.12 23.08
CA GLY A 85 -54.15 -12.42 22.74
C GLY A 85 -54.49 -12.41 21.24
N ARG A 86 -54.44 -13.56 20.56
CA ARG A 86 -54.94 -13.73 19.17
C ARG A 86 -56.47 -13.73 19.12
N GLY A 87 -57.06 -13.26 18.02
CA GLY A 87 -58.46 -13.49 17.67
C GLY A 87 -58.64 -13.92 16.21
N GLN A 88 -58.85 -15.21 15.96
CA GLN A 88 -59.34 -15.72 14.68
C GLN A 88 -60.86 -15.81 14.70
N ALA A 89 -61.51 -15.45 13.60
CA ALA A 89 -62.87 -15.88 13.29
C ALA A 89 -63.00 -16.13 11.77
N GLN A 90 -63.32 -17.37 11.40
CA GLN A 90 -63.70 -17.75 10.03
C GLN A 90 -65.21 -17.60 9.83
N PHE A 91 -65.65 -17.62 8.56
CA PHE A 91 -66.91 -18.17 7.98
C PHE A 91 -67.50 -17.30 6.84
N PRO A 92 -68.23 -17.88 5.85
CA PRO A 92 -67.68 -17.85 4.48
C PRO A 92 -68.69 -17.52 3.35
N ILE A 93 -68.18 -17.56 2.10
CA ILE A 93 -68.88 -17.86 0.81
C ILE A 93 -70.13 -17.01 0.45
N GLY A 94 -70.08 -16.35 -0.71
CA GLY A 94 -71.29 -15.78 -1.34
C GLY A 94 -71.05 -15.06 -2.68
N VAL A 95 -70.99 -15.80 -3.79
CA VAL A 95 -70.78 -15.24 -5.15
C VAL A 95 -72.07 -14.65 -5.72
N ARG A 96 -72.05 -13.41 -6.27
CA ARG A 96 -72.60 -13.02 -7.60
C ARG A 96 -72.63 -11.51 -7.89
N PHE A 97 -72.36 -11.16 -9.16
CA PHE A 97 -72.66 -9.89 -9.88
C PHE A 97 -72.11 -8.58 -9.28
N MET A 98 -71.24 -7.83 -9.96
CA MET A 98 -71.62 -7.06 -11.16
C MET A 98 -70.40 -6.70 -12.03
N LYS A 99 -70.48 -6.91 -13.35
CA LYS A 99 -69.58 -6.22 -14.31
C LYS A 99 -70.10 -4.80 -14.52
N ARG A 100 -69.35 -3.77 -14.08
CA ARG A 100 -69.33 -2.36 -14.61
C ARG A 100 -68.60 -1.38 -13.65
N LEU A 101 -67.30 -1.55 -13.43
CA LEU A 101 -66.42 -0.46 -12.93
C LEU A 101 -64.93 -0.64 -13.31
N ALA A 102 -64.66 -1.27 -14.46
CA ALA A 102 -63.31 -1.63 -14.90
C ALA A 102 -62.72 -0.66 -15.95
N ALA A 103 -62.99 0.65 -15.80
CA ALA A 103 -62.56 1.68 -16.77
C ALA A 103 -62.15 3.03 -16.14
N ALA A 104 -62.17 3.16 -14.80
CA ALA A 104 -61.87 4.42 -14.11
C ALA A 104 -60.83 4.30 -12.97
N VAL A 105 -60.21 3.12 -12.80
CA VAL A 105 -59.13 2.88 -11.82
C VAL A 105 -57.79 2.57 -12.51
N ALA A 106 -57.80 2.28 -13.81
CA ALA A 106 -56.60 1.96 -14.61
C ALA A 106 -55.79 3.21 -15.07
N MET A 107 -55.96 4.36 -14.42
CA MET A 107 -55.20 5.60 -14.69
C MET A 107 -54.57 6.23 -13.45
N LEU A 108 -54.60 5.56 -12.29
CA LEU A 108 -53.91 6.00 -11.06
C LEU A 108 -53.03 4.87 -10.48
N SER A 109 -52.20 4.26 -11.31
CA SER A 109 -51.21 3.25 -10.88
C SER A 109 -49.86 3.36 -11.60
N THR A 110 -49.70 4.30 -12.54
CA THR A 110 -48.41 4.66 -13.16
C THR A 110 -47.70 5.73 -12.34
N ALA A 111 -47.55 5.45 -11.05
CA ALA A 111 -46.68 6.16 -10.11
C ALA A 111 -46.02 5.14 -9.15
N VAL A 112 -45.65 3.97 -9.69
CA VAL A 112 -44.45 3.31 -9.17
C VAL A 112 -43.34 4.32 -9.39
N GLY A 113 -42.88 4.93 -8.31
CA GLY A 113 -41.72 5.79 -8.37
C GLY A 113 -40.60 4.95 -8.95
N CYS A 114 -40.07 5.35 -10.11
CA CYS A 114 -38.66 5.13 -10.34
C CYS A 114 -37.98 5.81 -9.15
N ALA A 115 -37.54 5.01 -8.18
CA ALA A 115 -36.34 5.32 -7.46
C ALA A 115 -35.30 5.47 -8.57
N ARG A 116 -35.12 6.71 -9.00
CA ARG A 116 -34.01 7.10 -9.85
C ARG A 116 -32.84 6.82 -8.93
N GLU A 117 -32.12 5.71 -9.18
CA GLU A 117 -30.73 5.63 -8.76
C GLU A 117 -30.15 7.01 -9.06
N PRO A 118 -29.56 7.71 -8.07
CA PRO A 118 -28.96 9.00 -8.34
C PRO A 118 -28.05 8.77 -9.54
N ASP A 119 -28.23 9.57 -10.60
CA ASP A 119 -27.58 9.36 -11.89
C ASP A 119 -26.09 9.53 -11.64
N ALA A 120 -25.43 8.42 -11.33
CA ALA A 120 -24.23 8.44 -10.54
C ALA A 120 -23.15 9.00 -11.45
N THR A 121 -22.74 10.24 -11.18
CA THR A 121 -21.36 10.66 -11.45
C THR A 121 -20.49 9.48 -11.04
N ALA A 122 -19.80 8.87 -12.01
CA ALA A 122 -18.97 7.71 -11.76
C ALA A 122 -17.80 8.22 -10.90
N GLY A 123 -18.00 8.23 -9.60
CA GLY A 123 -17.07 8.79 -8.62
C GLY A 123 -16.01 7.78 -8.24
N TRP A 124 -15.32 8.08 -7.15
CA TRP A 124 -14.31 7.18 -6.59
C TRP A 124 -14.24 7.37 -5.06
N PRO A 125 -15.33 7.08 -4.32
CA PRO A 125 -15.43 7.46 -2.90
C PRO A 125 -14.45 6.72 -1.98
N PHE A 126 -13.80 5.66 -2.45
CA PHE A 126 -12.80 4.89 -1.71
C PHE A 126 -11.54 4.69 -2.56
N VAL A 127 -10.37 4.51 -1.93
CA VAL A 127 -9.10 4.24 -2.64
C VAL A 127 -9.20 3.05 -3.61
N GLY A 128 -9.99 2.04 -3.25
CA GLY A 128 -10.31 0.87 -4.08
C GLY A 128 -11.43 1.06 -5.11
N SER A 129 -11.87 2.29 -5.43
CA SER A 129 -13.16 2.65 -6.06
C SER A 129 -14.34 2.42 -5.13
N ASP A 130 -14.47 1.20 -4.60
CA ASP A 130 -15.43 0.77 -3.60
C ASP A 130 -14.73 0.12 -2.39
N GLN A 131 -15.50 -0.17 -1.32
CA GLN A 131 -14.99 -0.89 -0.15
C GLN A 131 -14.64 -2.36 -0.43
N ALA A 132 -15.18 -2.92 -1.53
CA ALA A 132 -14.81 -4.23 -2.05
C ALA A 132 -13.44 -4.24 -2.76
N HIS A 133 -12.82 -3.06 -2.93
CA HIS A 133 -11.57 -2.85 -3.65
C HIS A 133 -11.59 -3.40 -5.09
N THR A 134 -12.75 -3.38 -5.77
CA THR A 134 -12.85 -3.86 -7.15
C THR A 134 -11.96 -3.07 -8.11
N LYS A 135 -11.72 -1.77 -7.84
CA LYS A 135 -11.07 -0.81 -8.74
C LYS A 135 -11.72 -0.80 -10.13
N TYR A 136 -13.01 -1.12 -10.18
CA TYR A 136 -13.84 -1.03 -11.36
C TYR A 136 -14.49 0.36 -11.45
N SER A 137 -14.62 0.88 -12.67
CA SER A 137 -15.48 2.02 -12.95
C SER A 137 -16.49 1.72 -14.05
N ALA A 138 -17.75 2.08 -13.80
CA ALA A 138 -18.81 2.06 -14.80
C ALA A 138 -18.69 3.19 -15.85
N ALA A 139 -17.72 4.10 -15.70
CA ALA A 139 -17.39 5.12 -16.68
C ALA A 139 -16.92 4.51 -18.01
N HIS A 140 -17.33 5.11 -19.12
CA HIS A 140 -17.18 4.56 -20.47
C HIS A 140 -17.11 5.65 -21.56
N GLU A 141 -16.85 6.89 -21.17
CA GLU A 141 -16.58 8.01 -22.06
C GLU A 141 -15.17 7.90 -22.69
N VAL A 142 -14.24 7.30 -21.95
CA VAL A 142 -12.93 6.78 -22.38
C VAL A 142 -13.04 5.28 -22.62
N THR A 143 -12.62 4.83 -23.79
CA THR A 143 -12.82 3.47 -24.31
C THR A 143 -11.63 2.99 -25.13
N ALA A 144 -11.56 1.69 -25.41
CA ALA A 144 -10.59 1.13 -26.36
C ALA A 144 -10.55 1.83 -27.74
N GLY A 145 -11.65 2.44 -28.18
CA GLY A 145 -11.73 3.12 -29.48
C GLY A 145 -11.29 4.59 -29.49
N ASN A 146 -11.12 5.23 -28.32
CA ASN A 146 -10.82 6.67 -28.22
C ASN A 146 -9.77 7.03 -27.15
N VAL A 147 -9.16 6.04 -26.47
CA VAL A 147 -8.12 6.28 -25.45
C VAL A 147 -6.91 7.04 -25.99
N GLY A 148 -6.63 6.95 -27.30
CA GLY A 148 -5.62 7.77 -27.98
C GLY A 148 -5.90 9.28 -28.03
N GLU A 149 -7.09 9.73 -27.61
CA GLU A 149 -7.47 11.15 -27.51
C GLU A 149 -7.22 11.77 -26.13
N LEU A 150 -6.65 11.00 -25.19
CA LEU A 150 -6.30 11.47 -23.84
C LEU A 150 -5.10 12.42 -23.88
N GLU A 151 -5.27 13.58 -23.26
CA GLU A 151 -4.22 14.57 -23.01
C GLU A 151 -4.16 14.93 -21.52
N ILE A 152 -3.03 15.44 -21.03
CA ILE A 152 -2.94 16.02 -19.69
C ILE A 152 -3.74 17.33 -19.68
N VAL A 153 -4.73 17.42 -18.79
CA VAL A 153 -5.65 18.56 -18.72
C VAL A 153 -5.45 19.44 -17.49
N TRP A 154 -4.90 18.86 -16.42
CA TRP A 154 -4.34 19.59 -15.29
C TRP A 154 -3.28 18.74 -14.56
N THR A 155 -2.42 19.44 -13.83
CA THR A 155 -1.41 18.84 -12.94
C THR A 155 -1.41 19.63 -11.63
N TRP A 156 -1.31 18.92 -10.49
CA TRP A 156 -1.12 19.51 -9.18
C TRP A 156 0.17 18.97 -8.54
N GLU A 157 0.95 19.84 -7.89
CA GLU A 157 2.28 19.51 -7.36
C GLU A 157 2.28 19.70 -5.83
N PRO A 158 2.56 18.67 -5.02
CA PRO A 158 2.62 18.80 -3.56
C PRO A 158 3.77 19.69 -3.09
N ASN A 159 4.86 19.83 -3.87
CA ASN A 159 6.02 20.66 -3.55
C ASN A 159 6.62 20.34 -2.15
N GLU A 160 6.87 19.06 -1.85
CA GLU A 160 7.46 18.65 -0.57
C GLU A 160 8.97 18.44 -0.71
N GLU A 161 9.75 19.10 0.14
CA GLU A 161 11.21 19.03 0.14
C GLU A 161 11.74 18.17 1.30
N PRO A 162 12.96 17.62 1.22
CA PRO A 162 13.67 17.11 2.40
C PRO A 162 13.77 18.17 3.50
N LEU A 163 13.52 17.77 4.75
CA LEU A 163 13.55 18.66 5.91
C LEU A 163 14.71 18.24 6.83
N ASP A 164 15.89 18.77 6.52
CA ASP A 164 17.15 18.47 7.21
C ASP A 164 17.07 18.70 8.73
N GLU A 165 16.30 19.69 9.19
CA GLU A 165 16.15 20.02 10.62
C GLU A 165 15.48 18.90 11.44
N TYR A 166 14.69 18.03 10.78
CA TYR A 166 14.06 16.86 11.36
C TYR A 166 14.72 15.54 10.91
N GLY A 167 15.68 15.59 9.98
CA GLY A 167 16.28 14.40 9.37
C GLY A 167 15.30 13.58 8.53
N THR A 168 14.25 14.21 7.98
CA THR A 168 13.18 13.54 7.23
C THR A 168 13.19 13.90 5.76
N ARG A 169 12.67 13.02 4.91
CA ARG A 169 12.36 13.35 3.51
C ARG A 169 11.05 12.73 3.02
N PRO A 170 10.39 13.35 2.03
CA PRO A 170 9.34 12.70 1.26
C PRO A 170 9.92 11.52 0.46
N GLY A 171 9.10 10.48 0.30
CA GLY A 171 9.38 9.30 -0.51
C GLY A 171 8.57 9.30 -1.82
N PRO A 172 8.29 8.12 -2.40
CA PRO A 172 7.42 8.01 -3.58
C PRO A 172 5.99 8.49 -3.30
N PHE A 173 5.40 9.21 -4.25
CA PHE A 173 4.01 9.67 -4.16
C PHE A 173 3.07 8.52 -4.54
N GLN A 174 2.48 7.87 -3.53
CA GLN A 174 1.67 6.65 -3.68
C GLN A 174 0.15 6.90 -3.56
N ALA A 175 -0.28 8.14 -3.35
CA ALA A 175 -1.65 8.45 -2.96
C ALA A 175 -2.65 8.29 -4.12
N THR A 176 -3.67 7.46 -3.91
CA THR A 176 -4.85 7.40 -4.76
C THR A 176 -5.88 8.37 -4.18
N PRO A 177 -6.27 9.44 -4.88
CA PRO A 177 -7.34 10.33 -4.41
C PRO A 177 -8.67 9.58 -4.28
N ILE A 178 -9.52 10.07 -3.39
CA ILE A 178 -10.95 9.76 -3.39
C ILE A 178 -11.72 10.95 -3.96
N MET A 179 -12.79 10.68 -4.71
CA MET A 179 -13.68 11.69 -5.28
C MET A 179 -15.04 11.62 -4.59
N VAL A 180 -15.46 12.75 -4.01
CA VAL A 180 -16.80 12.95 -3.45
C VAL A 180 -17.38 14.25 -4.02
N GLY A 181 -18.53 14.18 -4.67
CA GLY A 181 -19.15 15.33 -5.33
C GLY A 181 -18.36 15.80 -6.57
N ASP A 182 -17.68 16.94 -6.46
CA ASP A 182 -16.71 17.44 -7.45
C ASP A 182 -15.36 17.79 -6.76
N VAL A 183 -15.08 17.19 -5.59
CA VAL A 183 -13.85 17.41 -4.81
C VAL A 183 -13.03 16.13 -4.76
N LEU A 184 -11.71 16.26 -4.97
CA LEU A 184 -10.75 15.19 -4.72
C LEU A 184 -10.11 15.40 -3.35
N TYR A 185 -10.07 14.36 -2.52
CA TYR A 185 -9.33 14.34 -1.26
C TYR A 185 -8.18 13.34 -1.35
N LEU A 186 -6.99 13.75 -0.93
CA LEU A 186 -5.79 12.89 -0.94
C LEU A 186 -4.82 13.22 0.19
N SER A 187 -3.98 12.24 0.54
CA SER A 187 -2.81 12.43 1.40
C SER A 187 -1.55 12.72 0.58
N THR A 188 -0.62 13.53 1.08
CA THR A 188 0.71 13.72 0.48
C THR A 188 1.75 12.75 1.06
N MET A 189 3.03 12.91 0.69
CA MET A 189 4.12 12.04 1.18
C MET A 189 4.34 12.28 2.67
N TYR A 190 4.47 13.54 3.11
CA TYR A 190 4.44 13.93 4.53
C TYR A 190 3.04 13.88 5.18
N THR A 191 2.07 13.17 4.59
CA THR A 191 0.72 12.95 5.13
C THR A 191 -0.15 14.21 5.29
N ARG A 192 0.13 15.32 4.60
CA ARG A 192 -0.84 16.43 4.54
C ARG A 192 -2.12 15.94 3.86
N VAL A 193 -3.29 16.40 4.28
CA VAL A 193 -4.55 16.18 3.57
C VAL A 193 -4.83 17.38 2.70
N VAL A 194 -5.11 17.15 1.43
CA VAL A 194 -5.40 18.20 0.44
C VAL A 194 -6.77 17.95 -0.17
N ALA A 195 -7.54 19.01 -0.34
CA ALA A 195 -8.77 19.01 -1.14
C ALA A 195 -8.54 19.79 -2.45
N LEU A 196 -8.85 19.19 -3.59
CA LEU A 196 -8.73 19.81 -4.92
C LEU A 196 -10.09 19.87 -5.61
N ASP A 197 -10.35 20.92 -6.39
CA ASP A 197 -11.43 20.94 -7.37
C ASP A 197 -11.15 19.87 -8.46
N ALA A 198 -12.08 18.92 -8.63
CA ALA A 198 -11.87 17.77 -9.51
C ALA A 198 -11.86 18.13 -11.00
N ALA A 199 -12.37 19.29 -11.41
CA ALA A 199 -12.36 19.70 -12.81
C ALA A 199 -11.04 20.39 -13.20
N THR A 200 -10.35 21.03 -12.25
CA THR A 200 -9.25 21.97 -12.51
C THR A 200 -7.95 21.67 -11.78
N GLY A 201 -7.95 20.83 -10.74
CA GLY A 201 -6.79 20.57 -9.88
C GLY A 201 -6.44 21.73 -8.94
N VAL A 202 -7.29 22.76 -8.84
CA VAL A 202 -7.08 23.90 -7.94
C VAL A 202 -7.26 23.47 -6.49
N GLU A 203 -6.28 23.78 -5.64
CA GLU A 203 -6.34 23.54 -4.20
C GLU A 203 -7.42 24.39 -3.53
N LEU A 204 -8.32 23.72 -2.80
CA LEU A 204 -9.41 24.33 -2.04
C LEU A 204 -8.99 24.59 -0.60
N TRP A 205 -8.36 23.59 0.03
CA TRP A 205 -7.78 23.67 1.36
C TRP A 205 -6.69 22.60 1.55
N THR A 206 -5.84 22.81 2.56
CA THR A 206 -4.80 21.86 2.99
C THR A 206 -4.71 21.80 4.51
N PHE A 207 -4.49 20.59 5.05
CA PHE A 207 -4.25 20.32 6.47
C PHE A 207 -2.90 19.61 6.63
N ASP A 208 -2.05 20.09 7.54
CA ASP A 208 -0.74 19.50 7.83
C ASP A 208 -0.68 18.93 9.25
N PRO A 209 -0.62 17.60 9.43
CA PRO A 209 -0.45 16.97 10.74
C PRO A 209 0.99 17.07 11.28
N ARG A 210 1.93 17.61 10.48
CA ARG A 210 3.36 17.77 10.78
C ARG A 210 4.07 16.46 11.11
N ALA A 211 3.75 15.40 10.36
CA ALA A 211 4.31 14.07 10.57
C ALA A 211 5.85 14.02 10.57
N TYR A 212 6.49 14.96 9.87
CA TYR A 212 7.94 15.15 9.83
C TYR A 212 8.56 15.52 11.20
N GLU A 213 7.86 16.26 12.07
CA GLU A 213 8.41 16.70 13.37
C GLU A 213 8.72 15.53 14.34
N GLY A 214 8.08 14.38 14.14
CA GLY A 214 8.21 13.19 14.98
C GLY A 214 8.31 11.91 14.16
N GLY A 215 9.07 11.95 13.07
CA GLY A 215 9.19 10.88 12.08
C GLY A 215 9.52 9.49 12.65
N PRO A 216 9.23 8.40 11.92
CA PRO A 216 9.57 7.08 12.40
C PRO A 216 11.07 6.87 12.31
N ILE A 217 11.64 6.33 13.39
CA ILE A 217 12.94 5.65 13.34
C ILE A 217 12.71 4.43 12.46
N GLY A 218 13.05 4.54 11.17
CA GLY A 218 12.67 3.54 10.16
C GLY A 218 11.72 4.01 9.06
N ALA A 219 11.42 5.31 8.91
CA ALA A 219 11.10 5.83 7.55
C ALA A 219 12.22 5.46 6.56
N GLY A 220 13.43 5.39 7.10
CA GLY A 220 14.62 4.93 6.40
C GLY A 220 14.91 5.81 5.19
N PRO A 221 15.71 5.29 4.26
CA PRO A 221 16.06 6.06 3.09
C PRO A 221 14.91 6.14 2.06
N THR A 222 13.89 5.28 2.08
CA THR A 222 12.72 5.42 1.17
C THR A 222 11.79 6.60 1.49
N GLY A 223 11.94 7.26 2.63
CA GLY A 223 11.17 8.44 3.00
C GLY A 223 9.69 8.19 3.34
N PHE A 224 9.00 9.28 3.66
CA PHE A 224 7.58 9.30 4.04
C PHE A 224 6.67 9.06 2.82
N LYS A 225 5.57 8.33 3.03
CA LYS A 225 4.65 7.90 1.96
C LYS A 225 3.30 7.54 2.55
N HIS A 226 2.21 7.89 1.86
CA HIS A 226 0.85 7.55 2.27
C HIS A 226 -0.05 7.33 1.04
N ARG A 227 -1.02 6.40 1.16
CA ARG A 227 -1.79 5.89 -0.01
C ARG A 227 -3.16 6.52 -0.24
N GLY A 228 -3.66 7.34 0.68
CA GLY A 228 -4.93 8.05 0.52
C GLY A 228 -5.51 8.54 1.84
N VAL A 229 -6.82 8.79 1.84
CA VAL A 229 -7.62 9.14 3.03
C VAL A 229 -8.94 8.36 2.99
N ALA A 230 -9.70 8.37 4.09
CA ALA A 230 -11.08 7.91 4.11
C ALA A 230 -12.05 9.08 4.28
N TYR A 231 -13.30 8.90 3.86
CA TYR A 231 -14.37 9.89 4.02
C TYR A 231 -15.58 9.24 4.71
N TRP A 232 -16.28 10.02 5.52
CA TRP A 232 -17.51 9.66 6.21
C TRP A 232 -18.50 10.84 6.11
N SER A 233 -19.80 10.54 6.01
CA SER A 233 -20.84 11.56 6.17
C SER A 233 -22.13 11.00 6.77
N GLU A 234 -22.86 11.86 7.50
CA GLU A 234 -24.23 11.62 7.93
C GLU A 234 -24.99 12.95 7.96
N GLY A 235 -26.05 13.06 7.16
CA GLY A 235 -26.79 14.32 7.02
C GLY A 235 -25.92 15.42 6.42
N ASP A 236 -25.71 16.50 7.19
CA ASP A 236 -24.85 17.63 6.81
C ASP A 236 -23.44 17.56 7.44
N GLU A 237 -23.12 16.52 8.22
CA GLU A 237 -21.77 16.31 8.75
C GLU A 237 -20.90 15.53 7.76
N GLU A 238 -19.76 16.09 7.36
CA GLU A 238 -18.80 15.47 6.44
C GLU A 238 -17.38 15.49 7.03
N ARG A 239 -16.73 14.32 7.10
CA ARG A 239 -15.39 14.15 7.69
C ARG A 239 -14.44 13.44 6.73
N VAL A 240 -13.20 13.91 6.67
CA VAL A 240 -12.05 13.19 6.10
C VAL A 240 -11.18 12.68 7.24
N PHE A 241 -10.83 11.39 7.19
CA PHE A 241 -9.97 10.74 8.17
C PHE A 241 -8.57 10.48 7.61
N LEU A 242 -7.57 10.80 8.41
CA LEU A 242 -6.16 10.48 8.16
C LEU A 242 -5.57 9.81 9.41
N ASN A 243 -5.06 8.60 9.24
CA ASN A 243 -4.09 8.00 10.14
C ASN A 243 -2.68 8.41 9.71
N SER A 244 -1.91 9.01 10.61
CA SER A 244 -0.54 9.45 10.35
C SER A 244 0.31 9.29 11.60
N ARG A 245 1.49 8.68 11.45
CA ARG A 245 2.43 8.40 12.55
C ARG A 245 1.72 7.63 13.69
N ASP A 246 1.71 8.20 14.88
CA ASP A 246 1.10 7.67 16.10
C ASP A 246 -0.34 8.17 16.33
N ARG A 247 -1.01 8.76 15.32
CA ARG A 247 -2.33 9.39 15.47
C ARG A 247 -3.33 9.08 14.37
N LEU A 248 -4.61 9.20 14.71
CA LEU A 248 -5.73 9.31 13.77
C LEU A 248 -6.37 10.69 13.95
N TYR A 249 -6.61 11.40 12.86
CA TYR A 249 -7.16 12.75 12.79
C TYR A 249 -8.53 12.74 12.10
N ALA A 250 -9.46 13.57 12.60
CA ALA A 250 -10.73 13.86 11.96
C ALA A 250 -10.74 15.31 11.46
N ILE A 251 -10.99 15.50 10.16
CA ILE A 251 -10.88 16.78 9.47
C ILE A 251 -12.23 17.09 8.82
N ASN A 252 -12.74 18.32 8.97
CA ASN A 252 -13.96 18.77 8.32
C ASN A 252 -13.75 18.83 6.80
N ALA A 253 -14.56 18.10 6.04
CA ALA A 253 -14.37 17.93 4.60
C ALA A 253 -14.54 19.22 3.77
N ALA A 254 -15.24 20.22 4.32
CA ALA A 254 -15.57 21.46 3.62
C ALA A 254 -14.48 22.53 3.75
N ASN A 255 -13.70 22.55 4.85
CA ASN A 255 -12.73 23.62 5.12
C ASN A 255 -11.33 23.18 5.58
N GLY A 256 -11.10 21.89 5.86
CA GLY A 256 -9.80 21.38 6.29
C GLY A 256 -9.44 21.64 7.77
N GLU A 257 -10.37 22.16 8.57
CA GLU A 257 -10.16 22.35 10.01
C GLU A 257 -10.34 21.01 10.76
N LEU A 258 -9.60 20.81 11.85
CA LEU A 258 -9.78 19.64 12.71
C LEU A 258 -11.15 19.68 13.42
N ASP A 259 -11.84 18.54 13.46
CA ASP A 259 -13.09 18.42 14.20
C ASP A 259 -12.80 18.28 15.70
N GLY A 260 -12.88 19.39 16.43
CA GLY A 260 -12.64 19.44 17.87
C GLY A 260 -13.56 18.58 18.74
N ALA A 261 -14.60 17.94 18.19
CA ALA A 261 -15.39 16.93 18.91
C ALA A 261 -14.72 15.53 18.95
N PHE A 262 -13.76 15.28 18.06
CA PHE A 262 -13.10 13.98 17.92
C PHE A 262 -11.83 13.88 18.79
N GLY A 263 -11.84 12.99 19.78
CA GLY A 263 -10.68 12.70 20.62
C GLY A 263 -10.17 13.91 21.41
N ALA A 264 -8.85 14.11 21.41
CA ALA A 264 -8.20 15.29 21.95
C ALA A 264 -7.87 16.26 20.81
N ASP A 265 -8.62 17.36 20.75
CA ASP A 265 -8.47 18.47 19.79
C ASP A 265 -8.43 17.98 18.31
N GLY A 266 -9.32 17.05 17.95
CA GLY A 266 -9.45 16.50 16.60
C GLY A 266 -8.57 15.30 16.28
N SER A 267 -7.96 14.67 17.29
CA SER A 267 -7.12 13.49 17.09
C SER A 267 -7.12 12.50 18.27
N VAL A 268 -6.82 11.23 17.97
CA VAL A 268 -6.59 10.17 18.97
C VAL A 268 -5.19 9.58 18.81
N VAL A 269 -4.59 9.12 19.91
CA VAL A 269 -3.27 8.48 19.91
C VAL A 269 -3.45 6.97 19.71
N LEU A 270 -2.78 6.42 18.70
CA LEU A 270 -2.90 5.02 18.31
C LEU A 270 -2.02 4.09 19.14
N THR A 271 -0.92 4.58 19.73
CA THR A 271 0.06 3.75 20.45
C THR A 271 -0.38 3.31 21.85
N GLU A 272 -1.47 3.85 22.39
CA GLU A 272 -1.96 3.51 23.73
C GLU A 272 -2.63 2.12 23.79
N GLY A 273 -2.50 1.41 24.92
CA GLY A 273 -3.23 0.16 25.16
C GLY A 273 -2.71 -1.10 24.46
N HIS A 274 -1.50 -1.07 23.90
CA HIS A 274 -0.88 -2.21 23.19
C HIS A 274 -0.39 -3.38 24.08
N GLY A 275 -0.82 -3.49 25.34
CA GLY A 275 -0.32 -4.46 26.32
C GLY A 275 1.11 -4.21 26.83
N ARG A 276 1.98 -3.70 25.95
CA ARG A 276 3.36 -3.25 26.20
C ARG A 276 3.57 -1.79 25.81
N THR A 277 4.65 -1.19 26.29
CA THR A 277 5.03 0.19 25.92
C THR A 277 5.45 0.26 24.46
N VAL A 278 4.72 1.03 23.65
CA VAL A 278 5.06 1.28 22.24
C VAL A 278 5.67 2.67 22.09
N SER A 279 6.89 2.75 21.56
CA SER A 279 7.51 4.02 21.19
C SER A 279 6.79 4.62 19.99
N ARG A 280 6.42 5.91 20.08
CA ARG A 280 5.82 6.65 18.94
C ARG A 280 6.74 6.71 17.72
N HIS A 281 8.03 6.49 17.89
CA HIS A 281 9.01 6.48 16.80
C HIS A 281 9.07 5.14 16.06
N GLU A 282 8.53 4.07 16.65
CA GLU A 282 8.51 2.70 16.09
C GLU A 282 7.12 2.29 15.56
N PHE A 283 6.15 3.20 15.63
CA PHE A 283 4.79 3.00 15.12
C PHE A 283 4.51 4.03 14.02
N ASP A 284 3.91 3.59 12.92
CA ASP A 284 3.74 4.37 11.69
C ASP A 284 2.46 4.01 10.93
N GLN A 285 2.13 4.77 9.89
CA GLN A 285 0.94 4.58 9.05
C GLN A 285 1.25 4.92 7.59
N THR A 286 0.86 4.06 6.66
CA THR A 286 1.11 4.26 5.20
C THR A 286 -0.13 4.04 4.31
N SER A 287 -1.23 3.56 4.87
CA SER A 287 -2.48 3.28 4.16
C SER A 287 -3.66 3.90 4.92
N PRO A 288 -4.69 4.43 4.24
CA PRO A 288 -5.86 5.04 4.90
C PRO A 288 -6.64 4.06 5.79
N PRO A 289 -7.50 4.56 6.69
CA PRO A 289 -8.39 3.72 7.47
C PRO A 289 -9.58 3.26 6.62
N VAL A 290 -10.36 2.33 7.16
CA VAL A 290 -11.68 1.93 6.61
C VAL A 290 -12.79 2.56 7.45
N VAL A 291 -13.89 2.94 6.83
CA VAL A 291 -15.06 3.52 7.50
C VAL A 291 -16.25 2.56 7.40
N PHE A 292 -16.90 2.29 8.53
CA PHE A 292 -18.04 1.38 8.63
C PHE A 292 -19.07 1.88 9.63
N ASP A 293 -20.30 2.18 9.19
CA ASP A 293 -21.38 2.74 10.03
C ASP A 293 -20.92 3.95 10.88
N ASP A 294 -20.78 3.76 12.21
CA ASP A 294 -20.30 4.72 13.20
C ASP A 294 -18.81 4.57 13.54
N LEU A 295 -18.05 3.75 12.81
CA LEU A 295 -16.67 3.37 13.09
C LEU A 295 -15.68 3.83 12.01
N VAL A 296 -14.51 4.27 12.45
CA VAL A 296 -13.28 4.40 11.64
C VAL A 296 -12.24 3.41 12.18
N ILE A 297 -11.77 2.53 11.30
CA ILE A 297 -10.96 1.35 11.61
C ILE A 297 -9.56 1.53 11.00
N VAL A 298 -8.54 1.50 11.84
CA VAL A 298 -7.14 1.76 11.45
C VAL A 298 -6.31 0.48 11.62
N GLY A 299 -5.43 0.18 10.67
CA GLY A 299 -4.36 -0.81 10.81
C GLY A 299 -3.13 -0.25 11.54
N SER A 300 -1.97 -0.85 11.31
CA SER A 300 -0.69 -0.33 11.81
C SER A 300 0.48 -0.69 10.90
N ARG A 301 1.53 0.15 10.92
CA ARG A 301 2.85 -0.18 10.38
C ARG A 301 3.90 -0.14 11.47
N VAL A 302 4.69 -1.20 11.57
CA VAL A 302 5.98 -1.21 12.27
C VAL A 302 7.08 -1.17 11.19
N PRO A 303 8.23 -0.48 11.38
CA PRO A 303 9.29 -0.47 10.39
C PRO A 303 10.16 -1.74 10.39
N ASP A 304 10.18 -2.42 9.25
CA ASP A 304 10.93 -3.63 8.87
C ASP A 304 12.44 -3.56 9.22
N GLY A 305 13.01 -2.34 9.15
CA GLY A 305 14.40 -2.04 9.54
C GLY A 305 14.64 -1.81 11.03
N VAL A 306 13.65 -2.12 11.88
CA VAL A 306 13.76 -2.20 13.35
C VAL A 306 13.43 -3.64 13.73
N GLN A 307 14.41 -4.31 14.34
CA GLN A 307 14.40 -5.74 14.63
C GLN A 307 14.84 -5.94 16.08
N ARG A 308 13.94 -5.71 17.02
CA ARG A 308 14.24 -5.77 18.46
C ARG A 308 13.52 -6.90 19.16
N GLU A 309 14.02 -7.28 20.34
CA GLU A 309 13.35 -8.27 21.19
C GLU A 309 11.90 -7.89 21.49
N PHE A 310 11.57 -6.59 21.68
CA PHE A 310 10.23 -6.11 22.07
C PHE A 310 9.61 -5.09 21.08
N ASP A 311 9.55 -5.43 19.79
CA ASP A 311 8.88 -4.58 18.80
C ASP A 311 7.35 -4.46 19.02
N PRO A 312 6.69 -3.38 18.58
CA PRO A 312 5.23 -3.23 18.68
C PRO A 312 4.47 -4.37 17.96
N PRO A 313 3.34 -4.89 18.49
CA PRO A 313 2.51 -5.85 17.77
C PRO A 313 1.63 -5.15 16.73
N GLY A 314 1.29 -5.87 15.66
CA GLY A 314 0.26 -5.48 14.72
C GLY A 314 -1.10 -5.35 15.40
N THR A 315 -1.81 -4.27 15.08
CA THR A 315 -3.14 -4.00 15.63
C THR A 315 -4.10 -3.46 14.58
N MET A 316 -5.38 -3.79 14.77
CA MET A 316 -6.50 -3.10 14.15
C MET A 316 -7.32 -2.46 15.25
N GLN A 317 -7.62 -1.17 15.12
CA GLN A 317 -8.29 -0.38 16.14
C GLN A 317 -9.47 0.36 15.54
N ALA A 318 -10.65 0.19 16.13
CA ALA A 318 -11.85 0.92 15.73
C ALA A 318 -12.18 2.04 16.72
N PHE A 319 -12.48 3.22 16.18
CA PHE A 319 -12.90 4.39 16.95
C PHE A 319 -14.24 4.88 16.45
N ASP A 320 -15.07 5.41 17.34
CA ASP A 320 -16.30 6.10 16.97
C ASP A 320 -16.00 7.36 16.14
N VAL A 321 -16.63 7.49 14.97
CA VAL A 321 -16.36 8.55 13.98
C VAL A 321 -16.65 9.98 14.44
N ARG A 322 -17.42 10.17 15.52
CA ARG A 322 -17.79 11.51 16.02
C ARG A 322 -16.94 11.91 17.21
N THR A 323 -16.66 10.96 18.09
CA THR A 323 -16.05 11.20 19.42
C THR A 323 -14.60 10.74 19.54
N GLY A 324 -14.14 9.84 18.65
CA GLY A 324 -12.84 9.19 18.80
C GLY A 324 -12.76 8.19 19.95
N GLU A 325 -13.88 7.79 20.57
CA GLU A 325 -13.85 6.73 21.60
C GLU A 325 -13.45 5.39 20.95
N ARG A 326 -12.43 4.71 21.50
CA ARG A 326 -11.98 3.42 20.98
C ARG A 326 -12.95 2.32 21.38
N ARG A 327 -13.54 1.65 20.38
CA ARG A 327 -14.62 0.67 20.52
C ARG A 327 -14.08 -0.76 20.65
N TRP A 328 -13.04 -1.11 19.91
CA TRP A 328 -12.36 -2.40 19.99
C TRP A 328 -10.91 -2.32 19.51
N VAL A 329 -10.11 -3.32 19.90
CA VAL A 329 -8.76 -3.58 19.37
C VAL A 329 -8.63 -5.07 19.09
N PHE A 330 -8.13 -5.41 17.90
CA PHE A 330 -7.64 -6.76 17.58
C PHE A 330 -6.11 -6.74 17.51
N PHE A 331 -5.48 -7.76 18.08
CA PHE A 331 -4.02 -7.97 18.02
C PHE A 331 -3.72 -9.16 17.11
N THR A 332 -2.81 -8.99 16.16
CA THR A 332 -2.41 -10.07 15.23
C THR A 332 -1.43 -11.06 15.86
N ILE A 333 -0.73 -10.62 16.91
CA ILE A 333 0.11 -11.45 17.79
C ILE A 333 -0.65 -11.66 19.11
N PRO A 334 -0.78 -12.90 19.61
CA PRO A 334 -1.39 -13.21 20.91
C PRO A 334 -0.89 -12.32 22.05
N GLN A 335 -1.79 -11.93 22.96
CA GLN A 335 -1.51 -11.13 24.16
C GLN A 335 -1.64 -11.96 25.45
N SER A 336 -2.18 -13.18 25.37
CA SER A 336 -2.22 -14.16 26.45
C SER A 336 -1.97 -15.59 25.94
N SER A 337 -1.69 -16.53 26.86
CA SER A 337 -1.59 -17.96 26.54
C SER A 337 -2.93 -18.61 26.16
N ASP A 338 -4.04 -17.96 26.47
CA ASP A 338 -5.40 -18.46 26.22
C ASP A 338 -5.96 -17.89 24.90
N ASP A 339 -5.24 -16.97 24.25
CA ASP A 339 -5.61 -16.37 22.99
C ASP A 339 -5.44 -17.36 21.82
N TYR A 340 -6.31 -17.28 20.83
CA TYR A 340 -6.27 -18.17 19.66
C TYR A 340 -4.96 -18.00 18.91
N GLY A 341 -4.25 -19.12 18.67
CA GLY A 341 -2.99 -19.15 17.94
C GLY A 341 -1.74 -19.02 18.82
N ALA A 342 -1.87 -18.74 20.13
CA ALA A 342 -0.74 -18.68 21.07
C ALA A 342 0.08 -19.99 21.13
N ASP A 343 -0.55 -21.12 20.83
CA ASP A 343 0.05 -22.45 20.71
C ASP A 343 0.95 -22.62 19.48
N THR A 344 0.86 -21.72 18.49
CA THR A 344 1.71 -21.71 17.28
C THR A 344 3.01 -20.91 17.43
N TRP A 345 3.25 -20.36 18.62
CA TRP A 345 4.43 -19.57 18.97
C TRP A 345 5.21 -20.32 20.05
N GLU A 346 6.25 -21.05 19.65
CA GLU A 346 7.09 -21.81 20.58
C GLU A 346 7.82 -20.86 21.57
N ASP A 347 8.21 -21.41 22.71
CA ASP A 347 8.93 -20.71 23.79
C ASP A 347 8.25 -19.41 24.28
N GLU A 348 6.92 -19.32 24.09
CA GLU A 348 6.07 -18.15 24.41
C GLU A 348 6.50 -16.86 23.69
N SER A 349 7.10 -17.01 22.49
CA SER A 349 7.68 -15.93 21.68
C SER A 349 6.74 -14.78 21.31
N TRP A 350 5.42 -15.04 21.30
CA TRP A 350 4.37 -14.02 21.17
C TRP A 350 4.48 -12.87 22.19
N ARG A 351 5.12 -13.09 23.35
CA ARG A 351 5.30 -12.05 24.39
C ARG A 351 6.24 -10.92 24.01
N TYR A 352 7.16 -11.19 23.08
CA TYR A 352 8.25 -10.28 22.76
C TYR A 352 8.31 -9.97 21.26
N THR A 353 8.06 -10.93 20.35
CA THR A 353 7.96 -10.64 18.91
C THR A 353 6.92 -9.55 18.58
N GLY A 354 7.25 -8.67 17.64
CA GLY A 354 6.36 -7.63 17.09
C GLY A 354 6.08 -7.79 15.59
N HIS A 355 5.60 -6.71 14.96
CA HIS A 355 5.14 -6.64 13.57
C HIS A 355 3.91 -7.55 13.34
N ALA A 356 3.86 -8.36 12.28
CA ALA A 356 2.63 -9.03 11.80
C ALA A 356 1.46 -8.04 11.60
N ASN A 357 1.77 -6.83 11.15
CA ASN A 357 0.89 -5.67 11.13
C ASN A 357 0.18 -5.48 9.78
N VAL A 358 -0.68 -4.46 9.72
CA VAL A 358 -1.55 -4.18 8.55
C VAL A 358 -1.15 -2.83 7.97
N TRP A 359 0.00 -2.81 7.30
CA TRP A 359 0.50 -1.62 6.60
C TRP A 359 -0.13 -1.45 5.22
N GLY A 360 -0.70 -2.53 4.67
CA GLY A 360 -1.42 -2.58 3.41
C GLY A 360 -2.81 -1.94 3.48
N LEU A 361 -3.61 -2.19 2.45
CA LEU A 361 -5.02 -1.79 2.41
C LEU A 361 -5.90 -2.94 2.95
N MET A 362 -7.04 -2.60 3.55
CA MET A 362 -8.09 -3.56 3.96
C MET A 362 -9.30 -3.42 3.01
N SER A 363 -10.16 -4.44 2.94
CA SER A 363 -11.45 -4.35 2.26
C SER A 363 -12.61 -4.73 3.18
N LEU A 364 -13.83 -4.34 2.84
CA LEU A 364 -15.00 -4.44 3.70
C LEU A 364 -16.26 -4.78 2.91
N ASP A 365 -16.96 -5.83 3.34
CA ASP A 365 -18.34 -6.11 2.96
C ASP A 365 -19.25 -5.37 3.95
N ALA A 366 -19.65 -4.14 3.60
CA ALA A 366 -20.47 -3.30 4.47
C ALA A 366 -21.85 -3.90 4.75
N ASP A 367 -22.48 -4.55 3.77
CA ASP A 367 -23.82 -5.14 3.91
C ASP A 367 -23.86 -6.20 5.02
N ARG A 368 -22.76 -6.96 5.19
CA ARG A 368 -22.60 -7.96 6.25
C ARG A 368 -21.86 -7.42 7.47
N GLY A 369 -21.00 -6.42 7.30
CA GLY A 369 -20.04 -5.93 8.29
C GLY A 369 -18.84 -6.86 8.44
N LEU A 370 -18.33 -7.43 7.34
CA LEU A 370 -17.15 -8.32 7.34
C LEU A 370 -15.92 -7.53 6.87
N LEU A 371 -14.98 -7.29 7.78
CA LEU A 371 -13.71 -6.65 7.49
C LEU A 371 -12.66 -7.71 7.12
N TYR A 372 -11.96 -7.51 6.01
CA TYR A 372 -10.92 -8.40 5.51
C TYR A 372 -9.56 -7.74 5.72
N VAL A 373 -8.75 -8.39 6.55
CA VAL A 373 -7.51 -7.84 7.06
C VAL A 373 -6.34 -8.73 6.68
N PRO A 374 -5.49 -8.29 5.74
CA PRO A 374 -4.31 -9.04 5.32
C PRO A 374 -3.09 -8.56 6.13
N THR A 375 -2.34 -9.51 6.73
CA THR A 375 -1.25 -9.22 7.68
C THR A 375 0.16 -9.45 7.10
N SER A 376 1.14 -8.78 7.71
CA SER A 376 2.57 -8.90 7.36
C SER A 376 3.28 -10.05 8.07
N THR A 377 4.57 -10.17 7.78
CA THR A 377 5.57 -11.01 8.47
C THR A 377 5.85 -10.47 9.88
N PRO A 378 6.30 -11.29 10.86
CA PRO A 378 6.72 -10.84 12.19
C PRO A 378 8.23 -10.56 12.28
N SER A 379 8.61 -9.67 13.21
CA SER A 379 10.01 -9.34 13.47
C SER A 379 10.85 -10.56 13.88
N SER A 380 12.05 -10.79 13.35
CA SER A 380 12.62 -10.16 12.15
C SER A 380 12.05 -10.83 10.89
N ASP A 381 11.70 -10.08 9.84
CA ASP A 381 11.03 -10.62 8.64
C ASP A 381 11.82 -11.72 7.90
N TYR A 382 13.11 -11.85 8.20
CA TYR A 382 14.07 -12.71 7.51
C TYR A 382 14.73 -13.74 8.43
N TRP A 383 14.55 -13.64 9.75
CA TRP A 383 15.13 -14.57 10.72
C TRP A 383 14.14 -14.89 11.85
N GLY A 384 13.80 -16.17 11.96
CA GLY A 384 12.77 -16.71 12.85
C GLY A 384 13.31 -17.43 14.08
N GLY A 385 14.63 -17.46 14.32
CA GLY A 385 15.24 -18.26 15.40
C GLY A 385 14.77 -17.94 16.83
N ARG A 386 14.27 -16.72 17.08
CA ARG A 386 13.59 -16.30 18.32
C ARG A 386 12.08 -16.57 18.35
N ARG A 387 11.46 -16.96 17.24
CA ARG A 387 10.01 -17.10 17.06
C ARG A 387 9.62 -18.38 16.31
N LYS A 388 10.05 -19.54 16.82
CA LYS A 388 9.73 -20.83 16.19
C LYS A 388 8.23 -21.15 16.25
N GLY A 389 7.80 -22.10 15.43
CA GLY A 389 6.40 -22.41 15.18
C GLY A 389 5.81 -21.57 14.04
N ALA A 390 4.53 -21.80 13.71
CA ALA A 390 3.89 -21.21 12.53
C ALA A 390 3.58 -19.71 12.64
N ASN A 391 3.66 -19.12 13.85
CA ASN A 391 3.49 -17.68 14.11
C ASN A 391 2.11 -17.07 13.73
N LEU A 392 1.00 -17.76 13.99
CA LEU A 392 -0.34 -17.27 13.67
C LEU A 392 -0.69 -16.00 14.49
N PHE A 393 -1.15 -14.87 13.93
CA PHE A 393 -1.72 -14.62 12.60
C PHE A 393 -0.79 -13.85 11.63
N ALA A 394 0.49 -14.21 11.54
CA ALA A 394 1.41 -13.70 10.51
C ALA A 394 0.95 -14.11 9.09
N GLU A 395 1.25 -13.27 8.09
CA GLU A 395 1.05 -13.55 6.66
C GLU A 395 -0.32 -14.20 6.35
N SER A 396 -1.36 -13.67 6.99
CA SER A 396 -2.70 -14.25 7.05
C SER A 396 -3.76 -13.31 6.50
N LEU A 397 -4.75 -13.87 5.82
CA LEU A 397 -6.02 -13.19 5.57
C LEU A 397 -6.95 -13.49 6.75
N VAL A 398 -7.27 -12.47 7.55
CA VAL A 398 -8.17 -12.57 8.70
C VAL A 398 -9.49 -11.87 8.39
N CYS A 399 -10.61 -12.52 8.66
CA CYS A 399 -11.94 -11.93 8.57
C CYS A 399 -12.47 -11.61 9.98
N LEU A 400 -12.79 -10.33 10.21
CA LEU A 400 -13.34 -9.82 11.47
C LEU A 400 -14.78 -9.33 11.27
N ASP A 401 -15.62 -9.45 12.30
CA ASP A 401 -16.83 -8.61 12.39
C ASP A 401 -16.40 -7.16 12.66
N ALA A 402 -16.75 -6.25 11.75
CA ALA A 402 -16.30 -4.86 11.79
C ALA A 402 -16.84 -4.06 13.00
N ARG A 403 -17.92 -4.53 13.64
CA ARG A 403 -18.58 -3.85 14.78
C ARG A 403 -17.90 -4.17 16.10
N THR A 404 -17.29 -5.35 16.19
CA THR A 404 -16.78 -5.94 17.45
C THR A 404 -15.28 -6.25 17.43
N GLY A 405 -14.67 -6.40 16.26
CA GLY A 405 -13.31 -6.91 16.10
C GLY A 405 -13.20 -8.43 16.31
N GLU A 406 -14.30 -9.15 16.46
CA GLU A 406 -14.30 -10.60 16.68
C GLU A 406 -13.83 -11.37 15.43
N ARG A 407 -12.91 -12.32 15.60
CA ARG A 407 -12.39 -13.14 14.50
C ARG A 407 -13.39 -14.20 14.06
N LEU A 408 -13.95 -14.03 12.87
CA LEU A 408 -14.90 -14.97 12.28
C LEU A 408 -14.16 -16.17 11.66
N TRP A 409 -13.24 -15.91 10.73
CA TRP A 409 -12.40 -16.92 10.11
C TRP A 409 -11.02 -16.33 9.74
N HIS A 410 -10.07 -17.19 9.38
CA HIS A 410 -8.76 -16.77 8.87
C HIS A 410 -8.15 -17.86 7.97
N PHE A 411 -7.16 -17.48 7.17
CA PHE A 411 -6.28 -18.37 6.43
C PHE A 411 -4.85 -17.82 6.49
N GLN A 412 -3.88 -18.65 6.88
CA GLN A 412 -2.46 -18.31 6.86
C GLN A 412 -1.83 -18.73 5.53
N ALA A 413 -1.19 -17.80 4.81
CA ALA A 413 -0.62 -18.04 3.47
C ALA A 413 0.87 -18.38 3.47
N VAL A 414 1.55 -18.18 4.61
CA VAL A 414 2.93 -18.59 4.89
C VAL A 414 3.03 -18.99 6.36
N HIS A 415 3.55 -20.18 6.65
CA HIS A 415 3.88 -20.62 7.99
C HIS A 415 5.34 -20.26 8.30
N HIS A 416 5.59 -19.59 9.42
CA HIS A 416 6.95 -19.21 9.83
C HIS A 416 7.71 -18.45 8.71
N GLY A 417 7.18 -17.30 8.27
CA GLY A 417 7.80 -16.51 7.19
C GLY A 417 9.20 -16.04 7.54
N VAL A 418 10.09 -16.13 6.55
CA VAL A 418 11.48 -15.62 6.58
C VAL A 418 11.87 -15.00 5.23
N TRP A 419 10.87 -14.57 4.45
CA TRP A 419 10.98 -14.16 3.05
C TRP A 419 10.39 -12.78 2.74
N ASP A 420 9.84 -12.10 3.75
CA ASP A 420 8.99 -10.90 3.59
C ASP A 420 7.84 -11.13 2.57
N TYR A 421 6.98 -12.13 2.82
CA TYR A 421 5.87 -12.51 1.94
C TYR A 421 4.49 -12.05 2.44
N ASP A 422 4.47 -10.87 3.05
CA ASP A 422 3.29 -10.10 3.43
C ASP A 422 2.10 -10.22 2.46
N LEU A 423 0.92 -10.32 3.03
CA LEU A 423 -0.31 -10.02 2.32
C LEU A 423 -0.55 -8.50 2.42
N SER A 424 0.05 -7.72 1.52
CA SER A 424 -0.02 -6.25 1.56
C SER A 424 -1.13 -5.63 0.71
N ALA A 425 -1.73 -6.41 -0.20
CA ALA A 425 -2.85 -5.97 -1.02
C ALA A 425 -4.20 -6.17 -0.29
N ALA A 426 -5.08 -5.17 -0.34
CA ALA A 426 -6.50 -5.39 -0.01
C ALA A 426 -7.06 -6.48 -0.94
N PRO A 427 -7.73 -7.51 -0.40
CA PRO A 427 -8.33 -8.54 -1.23
C PRO A 427 -9.58 -8.00 -1.93
N ASN A 428 -9.77 -8.40 -3.18
CA ASN A 428 -10.94 -8.01 -3.95
C ASN A 428 -12.15 -8.83 -3.46
N LEU A 429 -13.23 -8.17 -3.07
CA LEU A 429 -14.51 -8.82 -2.74
C LEU A 429 -15.35 -8.87 -4.00
N VAL A 430 -15.70 -10.08 -4.44
CA VAL A 430 -16.20 -10.34 -5.80
C VAL A 430 -17.38 -11.30 -5.76
N THR A 431 -18.21 -11.28 -6.80
CA THR A 431 -19.18 -12.35 -7.06
C THR A 431 -18.78 -13.06 -8.35
N ILE A 432 -18.54 -14.37 -8.27
CA ILE A 432 -18.04 -15.21 -9.36
C ILE A 432 -18.98 -16.40 -9.59
N THR A 433 -18.92 -17.03 -10.76
CA THR A 433 -19.72 -18.21 -11.10
C THR A 433 -18.83 -19.42 -11.34
N VAL A 434 -18.74 -20.33 -10.37
CA VAL A 434 -17.96 -21.57 -10.47
C VAL A 434 -18.92 -22.76 -10.57
N ASP A 435 -18.72 -23.62 -11.57
CA ASP A 435 -19.59 -24.78 -11.88
C ASP A 435 -21.10 -24.44 -11.96
N GLY A 436 -21.42 -23.21 -12.40
CA GLY A 436 -22.80 -22.71 -12.50
C GLY A 436 -23.41 -22.21 -11.18
N ARG A 437 -22.68 -22.25 -10.07
CA ARG A 437 -23.06 -21.65 -8.78
C ARG A 437 -22.46 -20.25 -8.68
N GLN A 438 -23.29 -19.23 -8.40
CA GLN A 438 -22.78 -17.93 -7.97
C GLN A 438 -22.25 -18.02 -6.53
N ILE A 439 -21.09 -17.41 -6.31
CA ILE A 439 -20.37 -17.40 -5.04
C ILE A 439 -19.92 -15.98 -4.75
N ASP A 440 -20.25 -15.51 -3.55
CA ASP A 440 -19.68 -14.30 -2.97
C ASP A 440 -18.31 -14.66 -2.40
N ALA A 441 -17.26 -14.25 -3.10
CA ALA A 441 -15.90 -14.67 -2.86
C ALA A 441 -14.97 -13.50 -2.48
N VAL A 442 -13.84 -13.85 -1.88
CA VAL A 442 -12.74 -12.95 -1.56
C VAL A 442 -11.48 -13.48 -2.23
N ALA A 443 -10.82 -12.64 -3.04
CA ALA A 443 -9.63 -12.98 -3.81
C ALA A 443 -8.42 -12.18 -3.31
N GLN A 444 -7.46 -12.88 -2.71
CA GLN A 444 -6.22 -12.30 -2.17
C GLN A 444 -5.05 -12.62 -3.09
N VAL A 445 -4.48 -11.61 -3.74
CA VAL A 445 -3.18 -11.73 -4.42
C VAL A 445 -2.04 -11.57 -3.41
N SER A 446 -0.93 -12.28 -3.60
CA SER A 446 0.17 -12.32 -2.64
C SER A 446 1.55 -11.94 -3.22
N LYS A 447 2.47 -11.53 -2.35
CA LYS A 447 3.87 -11.28 -2.71
C LYS A 447 4.54 -12.53 -3.32
N HIS A 448 4.24 -13.73 -2.84
CA HIS A 448 4.74 -14.99 -3.40
C HIS A 448 4.09 -15.43 -4.73
N GLY A 449 3.19 -14.63 -5.33
CA GLY A 449 2.73 -14.84 -6.71
C GLY A 449 1.49 -15.74 -6.88
N PHE A 450 0.75 -15.99 -5.80
CA PHE A 450 -0.50 -16.74 -5.82
C PHE A 450 -1.72 -15.84 -5.70
N THR A 451 -2.87 -16.32 -6.17
CA THR A 451 -4.18 -15.78 -5.79
C THR A 451 -4.91 -16.84 -4.98
N TYR A 452 -5.21 -16.53 -3.72
CA TYR A 452 -6.03 -17.37 -2.85
C TYR A 452 -7.48 -16.90 -2.95
N VAL A 453 -8.43 -17.83 -3.10
CA VAL A 453 -9.85 -17.50 -3.30
C VAL A 453 -10.73 -18.32 -2.38
N PHE A 454 -11.55 -17.64 -1.59
CA PHE A 454 -12.44 -18.23 -0.57
C PHE A 454 -13.87 -17.74 -0.76
N ASP A 455 -14.85 -18.49 -0.29
CA ASP A 455 -16.19 -17.97 0.00
C ASP A 455 -16.05 -16.94 1.13
N ARG A 456 -16.46 -15.69 0.89
CA ARG A 456 -16.07 -14.56 1.74
C ARG A 456 -16.74 -14.58 3.12
N VAL A 457 -17.84 -15.33 3.26
CA VAL A 457 -18.59 -15.42 4.52
C VAL A 457 -18.04 -16.54 5.40
N THR A 458 -17.67 -17.67 4.79
CA THR A 458 -17.27 -18.89 5.51
C THR A 458 -15.77 -19.08 5.65
N GLY A 459 -14.97 -18.50 4.74
CA GLY A 459 -13.54 -18.78 4.62
C GLY A 459 -13.23 -20.13 3.96
N GLU A 460 -14.24 -20.86 3.45
CA GLU A 460 -14.00 -22.10 2.73
C GLU A 460 -13.31 -21.82 1.37
N PRO A 461 -12.19 -22.49 1.04
CA PRO A 461 -11.47 -22.24 -0.21
C PRO A 461 -12.29 -22.74 -1.41
N ILE A 462 -12.37 -21.93 -2.47
CA ILE A 462 -13.15 -22.25 -3.68
C ILE A 462 -12.55 -23.43 -4.44
N TRP A 463 -11.23 -23.55 -4.42
CA TRP A 463 -10.48 -24.69 -4.95
C TRP A 463 -9.49 -25.19 -3.88
N PRO A 464 -9.10 -26.47 -3.90
CA PRO A 464 -8.19 -27.02 -2.88
C PRO A 464 -6.90 -26.22 -2.73
N ILE A 465 -6.47 -26.06 -1.48
CA ILE A 465 -5.15 -25.57 -1.10
C ILE A 465 -4.42 -26.76 -0.45
N GLU A 466 -3.24 -27.09 -0.96
CA GLU A 466 -2.47 -28.26 -0.55
C GLU A 466 -1.30 -27.85 0.33
N GLU A 467 -1.19 -28.45 1.53
CA GLU A 467 0.06 -28.44 2.28
C GLU A 467 1.11 -29.27 1.54
N ARG A 468 2.19 -28.61 1.11
CA ARG A 468 3.30 -29.27 0.41
C ARG A 468 4.60 -29.05 1.18
N SER A 469 5.43 -30.09 1.23
CA SER A 469 6.77 -29.99 1.81
C SER A 469 7.63 -29.02 1.01
N VAL A 470 8.35 -28.15 1.71
CA VAL A 470 9.30 -27.19 1.15
C VAL A 470 10.72 -27.50 1.63
N ASP A 471 11.73 -26.79 1.13
CA ASP A 471 13.07 -26.89 1.67
C ASP A 471 13.13 -26.23 3.05
N THR A 472 13.63 -26.97 4.05
CA THR A 472 13.81 -26.49 5.43
C THR A 472 15.28 -26.52 5.84
N TRP A 473 16.20 -26.87 4.92
CA TRP A 473 17.61 -26.88 5.24
C TRP A 473 18.15 -25.46 5.29
N THR A 474 18.78 -25.11 6.41
CA THR A 474 19.43 -23.82 6.61
C THR A 474 20.78 -24.00 7.30
N ASP A 475 21.70 -23.12 6.93
CA ASP A 475 23.03 -22.93 7.51
C ASP A 475 23.03 -21.85 8.61
N VAL A 476 21.89 -21.18 8.81
CA VAL A 476 21.72 -20.08 9.77
C VAL A 476 21.44 -20.65 11.17
N PRO A 477 22.28 -20.39 12.18
CA PRO A 477 22.09 -20.91 13.52
C PRO A 477 20.78 -20.47 14.20
N GLY A 478 20.21 -21.38 14.98
CA GLY A 478 18.96 -21.17 15.73
C GLY A 478 17.67 -21.26 14.90
N GLU A 479 17.78 -21.15 13.57
CA GLU A 479 16.64 -21.11 12.65
C GLU A 479 15.95 -22.47 12.47
N VAL A 480 14.61 -22.49 12.46
CA VAL A 480 13.81 -23.73 12.33
C VAL A 480 12.56 -23.47 11.49
N LEU A 481 12.67 -23.71 10.18
CA LEU A 481 11.59 -23.46 9.22
C LEU A 481 10.44 -24.48 9.35
N HIS A 482 9.23 -24.04 9.05
CA HIS A 482 8.05 -24.91 9.02
C HIS A 482 8.14 -25.94 7.87
N PRO A 483 7.81 -27.24 8.10
CA PRO A 483 8.07 -28.31 7.12
C PRO A 483 7.16 -28.30 5.89
N THR A 484 6.05 -27.56 5.93
CA THR A 484 5.11 -27.41 4.80
C THR A 484 4.70 -25.95 4.60
N GLN A 485 4.20 -25.65 3.40
CA GLN A 485 3.56 -24.38 3.07
C GLN A 485 2.29 -24.65 2.25
N PRO A 486 1.31 -23.73 2.26
CA PRO A 486 0.06 -23.87 1.52
C PRO A 486 0.21 -23.46 0.05
N PHE A 487 -0.20 -24.34 -0.87
CA PHE A 487 -0.20 -24.09 -2.32
C PHE A 487 -1.62 -24.17 -2.88
N PRO A 488 -2.21 -23.09 -3.42
CA PRO A 488 -3.50 -23.17 -4.08
C PRO A 488 -3.40 -23.96 -5.39
N THR A 489 -4.37 -24.84 -5.65
CA THR A 489 -4.44 -25.62 -6.89
C THR A 489 -4.99 -24.81 -8.06
N LYS A 490 -5.81 -23.79 -7.78
CA LYS A 490 -6.34 -22.82 -8.74
C LYS A 490 -6.52 -21.44 -8.08
N PRO A 491 -6.36 -20.34 -8.84
CA PRO A 491 -5.71 -20.28 -10.15
C PRO A 491 -4.23 -20.65 -10.07
N PRO A 492 -3.57 -21.03 -11.19
CA PRO A 492 -2.13 -21.24 -11.21
C PRO A 492 -1.38 -19.93 -10.87
N PRO A 493 -0.15 -20.00 -10.33
CA PRO A 493 0.61 -18.81 -9.97
C PRO A 493 0.76 -17.83 -11.14
N PHE A 494 0.51 -16.55 -10.88
CA PHE A 494 0.51 -15.50 -11.91
C PHE A 494 1.92 -15.01 -12.25
N GLY A 495 2.87 -15.12 -11.31
CA GLY A 495 4.28 -14.77 -11.46
C GLY A 495 5.20 -15.99 -11.47
N ARG A 496 6.44 -15.82 -11.95
CA ARG A 496 7.50 -16.83 -11.81
C ARG A 496 7.90 -17.01 -10.33
N GLN A 497 8.20 -18.25 -9.94
CA GLN A 497 8.50 -18.66 -8.57
C GLN A 497 9.76 -19.53 -8.52
N GLY A 498 10.59 -19.37 -7.48
CA GLY A 498 11.92 -20.00 -7.37
C GLY A 498 12.93 -19.44 -8.37
N VAL A 499 14.21 -19.80 -8.19
CA VAL A 499 15.33 -19.41 -9.08
C VAL A 499 16.16 -20.64 -9.42
N SER A 500 16.46 -20.79 -10.72
CA SER A 500 17.30 -21.85 -11.29
C SER A 500 18.39 -21.26 -12.18
N VAL A 501 19.43 -22.02 -12.55
CA VAL A 501 20.47 -21.52 -13.47
C VAL A 501 19.88 -21.25 -14.86
N GLU A 502 18.83 -21.97 -15.22
CA GLU A 502 18.04 -21.80 -16.44
C GLU A 502 17.31 -20.45 -16.52
N ASP A 503 17.15 -19.75 -15.39
CA ASP A 503 16.61 -18.38 -15.33
C ASP A 503 17.63 -17.29 -15.64
N ALA A 504 18.93 -17.61 -15.70
CA ALA A 504 19.99 -16.64 -15.92
C ALA A 504 19.77 -15.81 -17.20
N ASN A 505 20.02 -14.51 -17.12
CA ASN A 505 19.76 -13.55 -18.19
C ASN A 505 20.43 -13.98 -19.50
N ASP A 506 19.66 -14.15 -20.57
CA ASP A 506 20.11 -14.69 -21.86
C ASP A 506 20.04 -13.66 -23.02
N LEU A 507 19.97 -12.36 -22.71
CA LEU A 507 19.95 -11.27 -23.71
C LEU A 507 21.20 -11.26 -24.62
N THR A 508 22.37 -11.63 -24.10
CA THR A 508 23.57 -11.93 -24.90
C THR A 508 24.35 -13.10 -24.27
N PRO A 509 25.21 -13.80 -25.03
CA PRO A 509 26.08 -14.85 -24.47
C PRO A 509 27.05 -14.34 -23.39
N GLU A 510 27.46 -13.06 -23.46
CA GLU A 510 28.32 -12.41 -22.47
C GLU A 510 27.54 -12.14 -21.18
N ILE A 511 26.35 -11.54 -21.28
CA ILE A 511 25.45 -11.33 -20.14
C ILE A 511 25.09 -12.65 -19.47
N HIS A 512 24.85 -13.71 -20.25
CA HIS A 512 24.55 -15.03 -19.72
C HIS A 512 25.71 -15.65 -18.95
N ALA A 513 26.94 -15.53 -19.45
CA ALA A 513 28.12 -16.02 -18.74
C ALA A 513 28.32 -15.29 -17.40
N LEU A 514 28.13 -13.96 -17.37
CA LEU A 514 28.22 -13.14 -16.16
C LEU A 514 27.10 -13.47 -15.17
N ALA A 515 25.84 -13.54 -15.63
CA ALA A 515 24.69 -13.89 -14.82
C ALA A 515 24.85 -15.26 -14.16
N VAL A 516 25.25 -16.29 -14.93
CA VAL A 516 25.49 -17.64 -14.40
C VAL A 516 26.62 -17.64 -13.37
N ALA A 517 27.73 -16.93 -13.63
CA ALA A 517 28.86 -16.85 -12.71
C ALA A 517 28.49 -16.15 -11.39
N GLU A 518 27.67 -15.10 -11.43
CA GLU A 518 27.21 -14.39 -10.23
C GLU A 518 26.13 -15.18 -9.47
N MET A 519 25.15 -15.78 -10.16
CA MET A 519 24.12 -16.63 -9.54
C MET A 519 24.71 -17.84 -8.81
N GLN A 520 25.82 -18.40 -9.30
CA GLN A 520 26.54 -19.51 -8.65
C GLN A 520 27.18 -19.16 -7.29
N ARG A 521 27.20 -17.87 -6.91
CA ARG A 521 27.68 -17.42 -5.58
C ARG A 521 26.62 -17.60 -4.49
N PHE A 522 25.36 -17.80 -4.86
CA PHE A 522 24.20 -17.85 -3.97
C PHE A 522 23.57 -19.24 -3.93
N ARG A 523 22.75 -19.51 -2.91
CA ARG A 523 21.82 -20.65 -2.93
C ARG A 523 20.73 -20.37 -3.96
N LEU A 524 20.45 -21.36 -4.82
CA LEU A 524 19.35 -21.35 -5.77
C LEU A 524 18.36 -22.48 -5.41
N GLY A 525 17.08 -22.33 -5.74
CA GLY A 525 16.08 -23.34 -5.40
C GLY A 525 14.64 -22.91 -5.70
N PRO A 526 13.64 -23.76 -5.35
CA PRO A 526 12.22 -23.47 -5.56
C PRO A 526 11.71 -22.32 -4.67
N LEU A 527 10.42 -21.99 -4.82
CA LEU A 527 9.72 -21.14 -3.84
C LEU A 527 9.92 -21.69 -2.42
N PHE A 528 10.07 -20.79 -1.44
CA PHE A 528 10.37 -21.10 -0.04
C PHE A 528 11.73 -21.79 0.18
N THR A 529 12.71 -21.62 -0.70
CA THR A 529 14.12 -21.89 -0.35
C THR A 529 14.53 -20.95 0.80
N PRO A 530 15.03 -21.44 1.95
CA PRO A 530 15.30 -20.58 3.10
C PRO A 530 16.43 -19.58 2.85
N PRO A 531 16.45 -18.44 3.57
CA PRO A 531 17.62 -17.55 3.68
C PRO A 531 18.90 -18.29 4.08
N SER A 532 20.04 -17.65 3.88
CA SER A 532 21.33 -18.30 4.13
C SER A 532 22.47 -17.34 4.43
N LEU A 533 23.53 -17.85 5.06
CA LEU A 533 24.74 -17.06 5.35
C LEU A 533 25.50 -16.66 4.07
N GLN A 534 25.42 -17.47 3.02
CA GLN A 534 25.97 -17.16 1.69
C GLN A 534 25.04 -16.30 0.81
N GLY A 535 23.80 -16.06 1.23
CA GLY A 535 22.74 -15.46 0.41
C GLY A 535 21.99 -16.46 -0.49
N THR A 536 20.66 -16.34 -0.53
CA THR A 536 19.76 -17.13 -1.38
C THR A 536 19.11 -16.23 -2.42
N LEU A 537 19.15 -16.55 -3.71
CA LEU A 537 18.38 -15.78 -4.69
C LEU A 537 16.90 -16.17 -4.62
N GLN A 538 16.10 -15.24 -4.12
CA GLN A 538 14.68 -15.41 -3.85
C GLN A 538 13.84 -14.80 -4.97
N ARG A 539 12.95 -15.60 -5.58
CA ARG A 539 11.93 -15.11 -6.51
C ARG A 539 10.54 -15.68 -6.16
N PRO A 540 9.50 -14.85 -6.03
CA PRO A 540 9.54 -13.38 -6.07
C PRO A 540 10.42 -12.76 -4.97
N GLY A 541 11.02 -11.60 -5.25
CA GLY A 541 11.76 -10.84 -4.24
C GLY A 541 10.89 -10.32 -3.10
N ALA A 542 11.45 -9.51 -2.20
CA ALA A 542 10.77 -8.92 -1.05
C ALA A 542 9.69 -7.87 -1.46
N SER A 543 9.89 -7.19 -2.60
CA SER A 543 8.79 -6.42 -3.23
C SER A 543 7.68 -7.31 -3.80
N GLY A 544 7.90 -8.61 -3.96
CA GLY A 544 6.92 -9.59 -4.37
C GLY A 544 6.45 -9.50 -5.83
N GLY A 545 5.60 -10.45 -6.21
CA GLY A 545 4.85 -10.44 -7.47
C GLY A 545 3.78 -9.37 -7.43
N ALA A 546 2.74 -9.56 -6.60
CA ALA A 546 1.74 -8.53 -6.32
C ALA A 546 1.95 -7.95 -4.92
N ASN A 547 2.04 -6.63 -4.83
CA ASN A 547 2.23 -5.88 -3.59
C ASN A 547 1.00 -4.99 -3.32
N TRP A 548 1.11 -3.99 -2.44
CA TRP A 548 0.03 -3.14 -1.92
C TRP A 548 -0.91 -2.53 -2.97
N GLY A 549 -0.42 -2.29 -4.19
CA GLY A 549 -1.23 -1.80 -5.30
C GLY A 549 -2.39 -2.75 -5.65
N GLY A 550 -2.22 -4.05 -5.43
CA GLY A 550 -3.21 -5.12 -5.58
C GLY A 550 -3.76 -5.27 -7.00
N ALA A 551 -4.83 -6.05 -7.12
CA ALA A 551 -5.50 -6.34 -8.40
C ALA A 551 -6.77 -5.50 -8.60
N ALA A 552 -7.28 -5.48 -9.83
CA ALA A 552 -8.58 -4.90 -10.19
C ALA A 552 -9.49 -5.99 -10.78
N PHE A 553 -10.79 -5.94 -10.52
CA PHE A 553 -11.76 -6.97 -10.92
C PHE A 553 -12.85 -6.38 -11.82
N ASP A 554 -13.18 -7.08 -12.90
CA ASP A 554 -14.27 -6.70 -13.82
C ASP A 554 -15.52 -7.56 -13.57
N PRO A 555 -16.56 -7.04 -12.90
CA PRO A 555 -17.77 -7.80 -12.58
C PRO A 555 -18.61 -8.17 -13.82
N GLU A 556 -18.34 -7.56 -14.99
CA GLU A 556 -19.01 -7.95 -16.24
C GLU A 556 -18.45 -9.23 -16.86
N THR A 557 -17.22 -9.62 -16.51
CA THR A 557 -16.51 -10.77 -17.10
C THR A 557 -16.00 -11.80 -16.09
N GLY A 558 -15.84 -11.42 -14.82
CA GLY A 558 -15.19 -12.25 -13.79
C GLY A 558 -13.67 -12.30 -13.91
N LEU A 559 -13.07 -11.40 -14.71
CA LEU A 559 -11.62 -11.29 -14.87
C LEU A 559 -11.00 -10.44 -13.76
N LEU A 560 -9.93 -10.96 -13.16
CA LEU A 560 -9.06 -10.27 -12.20
C LEU A 560 -7.74 -9.90 -12.88
N TYR A 561 -7.39 -8.61 -12.86
CA TYR A 561 -6.20 -8.05 -13.49
C TYR A 561 -5.11 -7.79 -12.46
N VAL A 562 -4.05 -8.60 -12.52
CA VAL A 562 -2.91 -8.56 -11.59
C VAL A 562 -1.68 -8.10 -12.35
N ARG A 563 -1.02 -7.04 -11.87
CA ARG A 563 0.34 -6.72 -12.28
C ARG A 563 1.31 -7.50 -11.40
N THR A 564 2.27 -8.18 -12.00
CA THR A 564 3.30 -8.94 -11.29
C THR A 564 4.70 -8.45 -11.66
N SER A 565 5.52 -8.20 -10.65
CA SER A 565 6.97 -8.16 -10.81
C SER A 565 7.51 -9.60 -10.81
N GLU A 566 8.66 -9.82 -11.44
CA GLU A 566 9.36 -11.13 -11.52
C GLU A 566 10.87 -10.96 -11.27
N GLU A 567 11.23 -9.91 -10.53
CA GLU A 567 12.57 -9.67 -9.97
C GLU A 567 12.91 -10.68 -8.87
N ALA A 568 14.20 -10.78 -8.57
CA ALA A 568 14.73 -11.61 -7.51
C ALA A 568 15.74 -10.82 -6.69
N ASP A 569 15.64 -10.95 -5.37
CA ASP A 569 16.56 -10.35 -4.42
C ASP A 569 17.50 -11.42 -3.87
N ALA A 570 18.70 -11.01 -3.46
CA ALA A 570 19.51 -11.84 -2.59
C ALA A 570 18.96 -11.73 -1.16
N ASN A 571 18.66 -12.87 -0.56
CA ASN A 571 18.24 -13.00 0.83
C ASN A 571 19.41 -13.62 1.63
N GLN A 572 20.37 -12.76 1.99
CA GLN A 572 21.49 -13.07 2.88
C GLN A 572 21.20 -12.64 4.31
N LEU A 573 21.63 -13.48 5.26
CA LEU A 573 21.75 -13.14 6.68
C LEU A 573 23.22 -13.11 7.09
N CYS A 574 23.59 -12.24 8.02
CA CYS A 574 24.84 -12.30 8.75
C CYS A 574 24.59 -12.20 10.26
N GLU A 575 25.61 -12.53 11.06
CA GLU A 575 25.61 -12.18 12.49
C GLU A 575 25.51 -10.66 12.62
N ASP A 576 24.66 -10.18 13.54
CA ASP A 576 24.60 -8.75 13.82
C ASP A 576 25.95 -8.24 14.36
N SER A 577 26.40 -7.09 13.88
CA SER A 577 27.65 -6.47 14.36
C SER A 577 27.48 -5.73 15.68
N GLY A 578 26.23 -5.44 16.09
CA GLY A 578 25.91 -4.63 17.26
C GLY A 578 26.13 -3.13 17.06
N ASP A 579 26.40 -2.68 15.84
CA ASP A 579 26.65 -1.26 15.52
C ASP A 579 25.35 -0.46 15.28
N ASP A 580 24.24 -1.11 14.90
CA ASP A 580 22.96 -0.46 14.62
C ASP A 580 21.97 -0.62 15.80
N PRO A 581 21.68 0.43 16.59
CA PRO A 581 20.77 0.35 17.76
C PRO A 581 19.28 0.14 17.40
N ARG A 582 18.97 -0.14 16.13
CA ARG A 582 17.66 -0.60 15.65
C ARG A 582 17.59 -2.13 15.52
N VAL A 583 18.74 -2.81 15.51
CA VAL A 583 18.88 -4.27 15.46
C VAL A 583 19.29 -4.76 16.84
N ASP A 584 18.61 -5.80 17.30
CA ASP A 584 18.90 -6.53 18.54
C ASP A 584 18.40 -7.97 18.34
N VAL A 585 19.00 -8.66 17.37
CA VAL A 585 18.77 -10.06 16.98
C VAL A 585 20.10 -10.71 16.58
N GLU A 586 20.25 -12.01 16.80
CA GLU A 586 21.52 -12.71 16.57
C GLU A 586 21.94 -12.72 15.08
N TYR A 587 20.96 -12.82 14.18
CA TYR A 587 21.16 -12.76 12.73
C TYR A 587 20.20 -11.74 12.11
N SER A 588 20.71 -10.94 11.18
CA SER A 588 19.93 -9.92 10.47
C SER A 588 20.29 -9.90 8.98
N ASN A 589 19.38 -9.37 8.16
CA ASN A 589 19.62 -9.12 6.73
C ASN A 589 20.18 -7.72 6.46
N ASN A 590 20.65 -7.00 7.48
CA ASN A 590 21.43 -5.75 7.34
C ASN A 590 22.89 -6.04 6.93
N CYS A 591 23.05 -6.78 5.83
CA CYS A 591 24.33 -7.29 5.32
C CYS A 591 24.46 -7.04 3.79
N PRO A 592 25.66 -7.16 3.19
CA PRO A 592 25.91 -6.74 1.81
C PRO A 592 24.90 -7.23 0.76
N TYR A 593 24.44 -8.49 0.85
CA TYR A 593 23.45 -9.07 -0.06
C TYR A 593 22.12 -9.40 0.64
N GLY A 594 21.71 -8.63 1.64
CA GLY A 594 20.40 -8.79 2.28
C GLY A 594 19.27 -8.07 1.54
N ALA A 595 18.08 -8.67 1.48
CA ALA A 595 16.98 -8.19 0.65
C ALA A 595 16.45 -6.79 1.08
N THR A 596 16.26 -6.59 2.39
CA THR A 596 16.02 -5.26 2.99
C THR A 596 17.12 -4.29 2.57
N LEU A 597 18.38 -4.70 2.69
CA LEU A 597 19.50 -3.83 2.36
C LEU A 597 19.46 -3.34 0.91
N VAL A 598 19.22 -4.21 -0.07
CA VAL A 598 19.14 -3.82 -1.49
C VAL A 598 17.98 -2.83 -1.72
N MET A 599 16.78 -3.11 -1.18
CA MET A 599 15.63 -2.20 -1.30
C MET A 599 15.82 -0.82 -0.64
N PHE A 600 16.70 -0.72 0.37
CA PHE A 600 16.98 0.54 1.06
C PHE A 600 18.34 1.18 0.66
N ARG A 601 19.25 0.47 -0.02
CA ARG A 601 20.59 0.96 -0.42
C ARG A 601 20.54 2.13 -1.39
N GLU A 602 19.65 2.08 -2.38
CA GLU A 602 19.54 3.09 -3.46
C GLU A 602 19.31 4.52 -2.95
N ALA A 603 18.91 4.68 -1.70
CA ALA A 603 18.61 5.97 -1.12
C ALA A 603 19.58 6.37 0.03
N GLY A 604 20.69 5.65 0.25
CA GLY A 604 21.87 6.18 0.96
C GLY A 604 21.78 6.27 2.50
N GLY A 605 21.34 5.18 3.16
CA GLY A 605 21.39 5.09 4.63
C GLY A 605 22.82 4.93 5.18
N PRO A 606 23.15 5.49 6.36
CA PRO A 606 24.45 5.31 7.00
C PRO A 606 24.60 3.92 7.65
N GLY A 607 25.86 3.46 7.81
CA GLY A 607 26.20 2.23 8.55
C GLY A 607 26.15 0.92 7.75
N VAL A 608 25.95 0.99 6.44
CA VAL A 608 25.73 -0.17 5.57
C VAL A 608 27.06 -0.69 4.98
N ALA A 609 27.28 -2.00 5.05
CA ALA A 609 28.40 -2.65 4.37
C ALA A 609 28.22 -2.59 2.84
N GLU A 610 29.27 -2.21 2.10
CA GLU A 610 29.20 -2.06 0.64
C GLU A 610 28.87 -3.39 -0.05
N THR A 611 27.70 -3.47 -0.71
CA THR A 611 27.39 -4.53 -1.67
C THR A 611 28.35 -4.40 -2.87
N PRO A 612 29.15 -5.43 -3.20
CA PRO A 612 29.92 -5.43 -4.44
C PRO A 612 29.01 -5.25 -5.64
N GLU A 613 29.35 -4.32 -6.54
CA GLU A 613 28.60 -4.09 -7.78
C GLU A 613 28.65 -5.34 -8.67
N SER A 614 27.50 -5.67 -9.29
CA SER A 614 27.45 -6.71 -10.32
C SER A 614 28.20 -6.26 -11.57
N GLU A 615 28.90 -7.19 -12.25
CA GLU A 615 29.49 -6.93 -13.56
C GLU A 615 28.42 -6.64 -14.65
N LEU A 616 27.15 -6.94 -14.37
CA LEU A 616 26.00 -6.59 -15.19
C LEU A 616 25.42 -5.19 -14.90
N GLY A 617 25.89 -4.53 -13.83
CA GLY A 617 25.39 -3.23 -13.40
C GLY A 617 23.87 -3.26 -13.15
N PRO A 618 23.08 -2.42 -13.84
CA PRO A 618 21.62 -2.36 -13.70
C PRO A 618 20.88 -3.50 -14.44
N ILE A 619 21.56 -4.36 -15.21
CA ILE A 619 20.91 -5.48 -15.90
C ILE A 619 20.62 -6.60 -14.89
N PRO A 620 19.35 -7.00 -14.67
CA PRO A 620 19.02 -8.04 -13.70
C PRO A 620 19.65 -9.40 -14.03
N LEU A 621 20.03 -10.15 -12.98
CA LEU A 621 20.61 -11.50 -13.11
C LEU A 621 19.69 -12.49 -13.84
N LEU A 622 18.38 -12.31 -13.72
CA LEU A 622 17.38 -13.19 -14.33
C LEU A 622 16.87 -12.62 -15.66
N LYS A 623 16.45 -13.50 -16.58
CA LYS A 623 15.99 -13.07 -17.91
C LYS A 623 14.62 -12.38 -17.93
N PRO A 624 14.43 -11.39 -18.81
CA PRO A 624 13.15 -10.72 -19.02
C PRO A 624 12.09 -11.68 -19.60
N PRO A 625 10.78 -11.36 -19.52
CA PRO A 625 10.23 -10.10 -19.03
C PRO A 625 10.20 -10.01 -17.49
N TRP A 626 10.69 -8.91 -16.93
CA TRP A 626 10.74 -8.70 -15.47
C TRP A 626 9.41 -8.27 -14.85
N ALA A 627 8.41 -7.95 -15.67
CA ALA A 627 7.06 -7.68 -15.19
C ALA A 627 6.01 -8.08 -16.24
N HIS A 628 4.83 -8.45 -15.76
CA HIS A 628 3.69 -8.81 -16.60
C HIS A 628 2.40 -8.21 -16.06
N LEU A 629 1.44 -7.98 -16.96
CA LEU A 629 0.03 -7.83 -16.63
C LEU A 629 -0.66 -9.18 -16.96
N VAL A 630 -1.42 -9.69 -16.00
CA VAL A 630 -2.07 -11.00 -16.05
C VAL A 630 -3.56 -10.82 -15.84
N ALA A 631 -4.38 -11.42 -16.71
CA ALA A 631 -5.81 -11.58 -16.47
C ALA A 631 -6.09 -13.02 -16.02
N ILE A 632 -6.74 -13.15 -14.88
CA ILE A 632 -7.16 -14.42 -14.29
C ILE A 632 -8.68 -14.50 -14.39
N ASP A 633 -9.22 -15.54 -15.01
CA ASP A 633 -10.65 -15.85 -14.97
C ASP A 633 -10.98 -16.55 -13.65
N LEU A 634 -11.66 -15.84 -12.76
CA LEU A 634 -12.09 -16.38 -11.46
C LEU A 634 -13.34 -17.27 -11.54
N ASN A 635 -14.03 -17.33 -12.68
CA ASN A 635 -15.08 -18.33 -12.90
C ASN A 635 -14.48 -19.71 -13.21
N ALA A 636 -13.36 -19.73 -13.94
CA ALA A 636 -12.64 -20.94 -14.30
C ALA A 636 -11.51 -21.32 -13.32
N GLY A 637 -10.93 -20.33 -12.61
CA GLY A 637 -9.69 -20.48 -11.85
C GLY A 637 -8.48 -20.71 -12.77
N GLU A 638 -8.36 -19.93 -13.85
CA GLU A 638 -7.36 -20.10 -14.91
C GLU A 638 -6.80 -18.75 -15.38
N ILE A 639 -5.59 -18.72 -15.96
CA ILE A 639 -5.04 -17.50 -16.57
C ILE A 639 -5.66 -17.35 -17.97
N ALA A 640 -6.45 -16.29 -18.16
CA ALA A 640 -7.07 -15.97 -19.45
C ALA A 640 -6.05 -15.41 -20.45
N TRP A 641 -5.15 -14.54 -19.98
CA TRP A 641 -3.99 -14.06 -20.75
C TRP A 641 -2.89 -13.50 -19.83
N LYS A 642 -1.65 -13.48 -20.32
CA LYS A 642 -0.48 -12.87 -19.68
C LYS A 642 0.33 -12.12 -20.73
N THR A 643 0.63 -10.85 -20.48
CA THR A 643 1.36 -9.95 -21.40
C THR A 643 2.53 -9.29 -20.67
N PRO A 644 3.72 -9.13 -21.28
CA PRO A 644 4.80 -8.33 -20.70
C PRO A 644 4.34 -6.90 -20.42
N PHE A 645 4.66 -6.35 -19.26
CA PHE A 645 4.23 -5.00 -18.86
C PHE A 645 5.40 -4.02 -18.82
N GLY A 646 5.31 -2.95 -19.60
CA GLY A 646 6.29 -1.86 -19.58
C GLY A 646 7.57 -2.15 -20.37
N GLU A 647 8.23 -1.07 -20.77
CA GLU A 647 9.36 -1.13 -21.70
C GLU A 647 10.65 -1.63 -21.02
N GLY A 648 10.76 -1.58 -19.70
CA GLY A 648 12.04 -1.64 -18.96
C GLY A 648 12.75 -0.28 -18.87
N SER A 649 13.75 -0.17 -18.00
CA SER A 649 14.44 1.12 -17.75
C SER A 649 15.28 1.58 -18.94
N GLU A 650 15.43 2.91 -19.08
CA GLU A 650 16.30 3.50 -20.11
C GLU A 650 17.78 3.13 -19.89
N GLU A 651 18.18 2.99 -18.63
CA GLU A 651 19.54 2.60 -18.23
C GLU A 651 19.90 1.19 -18.74
N ILE A 652 19.01 0.20 -18.55
CA ILE A 652 19.16 -1.14 -19.12
C ILE A 652 19.18 -1.06 -20.66
N ARG A 653 18.24 -0.34 -21.27
CA ARG A 653 18.12 -0.25 -22.74
C ARG A 653 19.31 0.41 -23.43
N THR A 654 20.04 1.28 -22.73
CA THR A 654 21.22 1.99 -23.24
C THR A 654 22.54 1.37 -22.78
N HIS A 655 22.50 0.30 -21.97
CA HIS A 655 23.67 -0.32 -21.37
C HIS A 655 24.72 -0.79 -22.41
N PRO A 656 26.04 -0.60 -22.17
CA PRO A 656 27.08 -0.96 -23.14
C PRO A 656 27.06 -2.42 -23.62
N LEU A 657 26.76 -3.38 -22.74
CA LEU A 657 26.65 -4.81 -23.06
C LEU A 657 25.50 -5.16 -24.03
N LEU A 658 24.55 -4.24 -24.22
CA LEU A 658 23.38 -4.40 -25.09
C LEU A 658 23.49 -3.58 -26.40
N ARG A 659 24.64 -2.95 -26.67
CA ARG A 659 24.86 -2.16 -27.88
C ARG A 659 24.72 -3.01 -29.15
N GLY A 660 23.69 -2.72 -29.94
CA GLY A 660 23.41 -3.42 -31.21
C GLY A 660 22.61 -4.72 -31.04
N VAL A 661 22.14 -5.02 -29.82
CA VAL A 661 21.25 -6.15 -29.55
C VAL A 661 19.81 -5.76 -29.93
N GLY A 662 19.10 -6.65 -30.61
CA GLY A 662 17.67 -6.51 -30.91
C GLY A 662 16.83 -6.81 -29.68
N LEU A 663 16.69 -5.84 -28.77
CA LEU A 663 15.90 -5.98 -27.55
C LEU A 663 14.39 -6.10 -27.85
N PRO A 664 13.64 -6.91 -27.08
CA PRO A 664 12.18 -6.85 -27.06
C PRO A 664 11.63 -5.44 -26.85
N GLU A 665 10.44 -5.16 -27.40
CA GLU A 665 9.69 -3.93 -27.12
C GLU A 665 9.39 -3.79 -25.62
N ARG A 666 9.12 -4.92 -24.95
CA ARG A 666 8.85 -4.98 -23.51
C ARG A 666 9.83 -5.90 -22.82
N LEU A 667 10.72 -5.30 -22.04
CA LEU A 667 11.60 -6.02 -21.13
C LEU A 667 10.94 -6.26 -19.76
N GLY A 668 9.82 -5.59 -19.47
CA GLY A 668 9.20 -5.59 -18.15
C GLY A 668 9.66 -4.40 -17.32
N THR A 669 8.71 -3.68 -16.71
CA THR A 669 8.95 -2.64 -15.69
C THR A 669 8.33 -3.08 -14.35
N PRO A 670 9.16 -3.55 -13.40
CA PRO A 670 8.76 -3.93 -12.05
C PRO A 670 8.30 -2.79 -11.16
N GLY A 671 7.83 -3.11 -9.95
CA GLY A 671 7.36 -2.15 -8.92
C GLY A 671 5.99 -2.52 -8.32
N ASN A 672 5.45 -1.65 -7.48
CA ASN A 672 4.40 -2.04 -6.51
C ASN A 672 2.98 -1.47 -6.76
N ALA A 673 2.80 -0.61 -7.77
CA ALA A 673 1.49 -0.07 -8.15
C ALA A 673 0.61 -1.10 -8.88
N GLY A 674 -0.69 -1.03 -8.64
CA GLY A 674 -1.73 -1.86 -9.22
C GLY A 674 -2.45 -1.20 -10.41
N SER A 675 -3.59 -1.79 -10.79
CA SER A 675 -4.40 -1.35 -11.93
C SER A 675 -5.79 -0.86 -11.50
N LEU A 676 -6.51 -0.24 -12.45
CA LEU A 676 -7.96 -0.15 -12.45
C LEU A 676 -8.51 -0.73 -13.76
N VAL A 677 -9.79 -1.08 -13.78
CA VAL A 677 -10.50 -1.54 -14.99
C VAL A 677 -11.78 -0.71 -15.22
N THR A 678 -12.13 -0.46 -16.48
CA THR A 678 -13.33 0.30 -16.84
C THR A 678 -14.32 -0.48 -17.71
N LYS A 679 -15.59 -0.09 -17.63
CA LYS A 679 -16.64 -0.50 -18.57
C LYS A 679 -16.32 -0.12 -20.02
N GLY A 680 -15.51 0.92 -20.24
CA GLY A 680 -14.96 1.31 -21.54
C GLY A 680 -14.03 0.27 -22.20
N GLY A 681 -13.74 -0.85 -21.53
CA GLY A 681 -12.95 -1.96 -22.08
C GLY A 681 -11.45 -1.86 -21.83
N LEU A 682 -11.04 -1.02 -20.88
CA LEU A 682 -9.64 -0.70 -20.60
C LEU A 682 -9.19 -1.25 -19.23
N VAL A 683 -7.97 -1.75 -19.17
CA VAL A 683 -7.17 -1.83 -17.94
C VAL A 683 -6.17 -0.68 -17.97
N LEU A 684 -6.21 0.20 -16.98
CA LEU A 684 -5.35 1.37 -16.85
C LEU A 684 -4.41 1.17 -15.67
N LEU A 685 -3.11 1.38 -15.86
CA LEU A 685 -2.08 1.17 -14.84
C LEU A 685 -0.78 1.92 -15.14
N GLY A 686 -0.01 2.16 -14.08
CA GLY A 686 1.37 2.66 -14.14
C GLY A 686 2.34 1.69 -13.47
N GLY A 687 3.47 2.21 -12.99
CA GLY A 687 4.48 1.49 -12.23
C GLY A 687 5.87 1.65 -12.83
N GLY A 688 6.79 2.29 -12.10
CA GLY A 688 8.24 2.29 -12.34
C GLY A 688 8.73 3.01 -13.60
N THR A 689 7.84 3.58 -14.42
CA THR A 689 8.19 4.34 -15.63
C THR A 689 7.32 5.58 -15.76
N GLN A 690 7.79 6.56 -16.55
CA GLN A 690 7.12 7.84 -16.81
C GLN A 690 5.91 7.73 -17.77
N TYR A 691 5.04 6.74 -17.55
CA TYR A 691 3.86 6.49 -18.37
C TYR A 691 2.64 6.05 -17.54
N LEU A 692 1.46 6.50 -17.99
CA LEU A 692 0.18 5.83 -17.77
C LEU A 692 -0.11 4.96 -19.00
N TYR A 693 -0.35 3.67 -18.80
CA TYR A 693 -0.63 2.71 -19.87
C TYR A 693 -2.11 2.33 -19.92
N ALA A 694 -2.61 2.01 -21.12
CA ALA A 694 -3.95 1.51 -21.36
C ALA A 694 -3.92 0.22 -22.19
N PHE A 695 -4.47 -0.86 -21.64
CA PHE A 695 -4.55 -2.18 -22.27
C PHE A 695 -6.01 -2.55 -22.57
N ASP A 696 -6.25 -3.28 -23.67
CA ASP A 696 -7.53 -3.93 -23.94
C ASP A 696 -7.80 -5.00 -22.88
N LYS A 697 -8.91 -4.86 -22.12
CA LYS A 697 -9.22 -5.76 -20.99
C LYS A 697 -9.42 -7.23 -21.39
N ARG A 698 -9.77 -7.49 -22.65
CA ARG A 698 -10.06 -8.84 -23.17
C ARG A 698 -8.82 -9.51 -23.78
N THR A 699 -7.86 -8.76 -24.32
CA THR A 699 -6.71 -9.34 -25.06
C THR A 699 -5.34 -9.06 -24.46
N GLY A 700 -5.20 -8.10 -23.53
CA GLY A 700 -3.90 -7.71 -22.99
C GLY A 700 -2.98 -7.01 -24.01
N ALA A 701 -3.54 -6.44 -25.07
CA ALA A 701 -2.81 -5.59 -26.01
C ALA A 701 -2.72 -4.15 -25.49
N GLU A 702 -1.55 -3.52 -25.50
CA GLU A 702 -1.43 -2.08 -25.28
C GLU A 702 -2.14 -1.34 -26.42
N LEU A 703 -3.05 -0.44 -26.07
CA LEU A 703 -3.78 0.41 -27.01
C LEU A 703 -3.22 1.84 -27.04
N TRP A 704 -2.68 2.30 -25.91
CA TRP A 704 -2.13 3.63 -25.74
C TRP A 704 -1.24 3.71 -24.50
N ARG A 705 -0.32 4.68 -24.50
CA ARG A 705 0.33 5.18 -23.28
C ARG A 705 0.55 6.69 -23.36
N GLY A 706 0.28 7.38 -22.26
CA GLY A 706 0.53 8.81 -22.08
C GLY A 706 1.76 9.04 -21.22
N ALA A 707 2.65 9.93 -21.66
CA ALA A 707 3.81 10.30 -20.86
C ALA A 707 3.39 11.11 -19.62
N THR A 708 4.06 10.86 -18.49
CA THR A 708 3.94 11.63 -17.25
C THR A 708 5.24 12.42 -16.99
N PRO A 709 5.22 13.51 -16.21
CA PRO A 709 6.43 14.28 -15.90
C PRO A 709 7.47 13.48 -15.10
N PHE A 710 7.00 12.54 -14.27
CA PHE A 710 7.81 11.69 -13.40
C PHE A 710 7.34 10.22 -13.45
N PRO A 711 8.12 9.24 -12.96
CA PRO A 711 7.71 7.84 -12.88
C PRO A 711 6.41 7.63 -12.10
N THR A 712 5.51 6.76 -12.57
CA THR A 712 4.23 6.50 -11.91
C THR A 712 4.42 5.56 -10.71
N ASN A 713 4.03 6.02 -9.52
CA ASN A 713 4.35 5.39 -8.24
C ASN A 713 3.11 4.93 -7.42
N GLY A 714 1.91 5.23 -7.89
CA GLY A 714 0.67 4.75 -7.27
C GLY A 714 -0.39 4.31 -8.27
N ASN A 715 -1.50 3.81 -7.73
CA ASN A 715 -2.61 3.32 -8.54
C ASN A 715 -3.24 4.50 -9.31
N PRO A 716 -3.61 4.34 -10.59
CA PRO A 716 -4.52 5.28 -11.22
C PRO A 716 -5.90 5.17 -10.57
N MET A 717 -6.71 6.19 -10.81
CA MET A 717 -8.13 6.23 -10.49
C MET A 717 -8.90 6.93 -11.62
N THR A 718 -10.22 6.75 -11.74
CA THR A 718 -11.02 7.50 -12.72
C THR A 718 -12.32 8.00 -12.14
N TYR A 719 -12.71 9.23 -12.48
CA TYR A 719 -14.00 9.81 -12.07
C TYR A 719 -14.68 10.57 -13.22
N ARG A 720 -15.97 10.85 -13.04
CA ARG A 720 -16.76 11.74 -13.90
C ARG A 720 -17.35 12.88 -13.07
N THR A 721 -17.01 14.12 -13.39
CA THR A 721 -17.54 15.34 -12.74
C THR A 721 -19.02 15.55 -13.06
N ARG A 722 -19.69 16.47 -12.36
CA ARG A 722 -21.07 16.89 -12.66
C ARG A 722 -21.24 17.51 -14.05
N SER A 723 -20.17 17.97 -14.71
CA SER A 723 -20.20 18.40 -16.12
C SER A 723 -20.25 17.24 -17.12
N GLY A 724 -20.11 15.99 -16.66
CA GLY A 724 -20.14 14.78 -17.49
C GLY A 724 -18.78 14.40 -18.11
N ARG A 725 -17.72 15.15 -17.83
CA ARG A 725 -16.36 14.86 -18.33
C ARG A 725 -15.71 13.76 -17.48
N GLN A 726 -15.19 12.72 -18.13
CA GLN A 726 -14.41 11.67 -17.46
C GLN A 726 -12.93 12.07 -17.40
N PHE A 727 -12.31 11.86 -16.24
CA PHE A 727 -10.90 12.05 -15.98
C PHE A 727 -10.27 10.72 -15.53
N VAL A 728 -9.00 10.51 -15.86
CA VAL A 728 -8.14 9.46 -15.31
C VAL A 728 -6.97 10.15 -14.62
N VAL A 729 -6.76 9.88 -13.33
CA VAL A 729 -5.75 10.56 -12.52
C VAL A 729 -4.75 9.56 -11.96
N ILE A 730 -3.46 9.92 -11.94
CA ILE A 730 -2.38 9.07 -11.44
C ILE A 730 -1.33 9.91 -10.67
N PRO A 731 -0.85 9.46 -9.50
CA PRO A 731 0.27 10.09 -8.81
C PRO A 731 1.62 9.67 -9.44
N THR A 732 2.53 10.65 -9.53
CA THR A 732 3.83 10.50 -10.19
C THR A 732 4.93 11.04 -9.29
N GLY A 733 6.09 10.39 -9.32
CA GLY A 733 7.32 10.88 -8.74
C GLY A 733 7.40 10.82 -7.22
N GLY A 734 8.16 11.72 -6.62
CA GLY A 734 8.44 11.80 -5.18
C GLY A 734 9.20 13.07 -4.81
N GLY A 735 8.91 13.62 -3.63
CA GLY A 735 9.48 14.87 -3.13
C GLY A 735 9.21 16.09 -4.01
N THR A 736 10.28 16.81 -4.37
CA THR A 736 10.23 17.97 -5.28
C THR A 736 9.74 17.58 -6.67
N ASP A 737 10.11 16.38 -7.10
CA ASP A 737 9.79 15.81 -8.40
C ASP A 737 8.53 14.95 -8.28
N ALA A 738 7.45 15.52 -7.74
CA ALA A 738 6.17 14.84 -7.54
C ALA A 738 5.00 15.62 -8.16
N ALA A 739 4.04 14.91 -8.76
CA ALA A 739 2.85 15.51 -9.34
C ALA A 739 1.66 14.53 -9.37
N LEU A 740 0.46 15.05 -9.13
CA LEU A 740 -0.80 14.39 -9.44
C LEU A 740 -1.24 14.85 -10.84
N VAL A 741 -1.37 13.91 -11.77
CA VAL A 741 -1.58 14.20 -13.19
C VAL A 741 -2.95 13.71 -13.62
N ALA A 742 -3.76 14.59 -14.22
CA ALA A 742 -5.07 14.24 -14.75
C ALA A 742 -5.09 14.24 -16.27
N PHE A 743 -5.56 13.12 -16.82
CA PHE A 743 -5.84 12.93 -18.23
C PHE A 743 -7.35 13.01 -18.49
N ALA A 744 -7.76 13.67 -19.55
CA ALA A 744 -9.11 13.56 -20.08
C ALA A 744 -9.09 13.68 -21.60
N ARG A 745 -10.22 13.39 -22.26
CA ARG A 745 -10.31 13.53 -23.72
C ARG A 745 -10.26 15.00 -24.12
N SER A 746 -9.53 15.26 -25.20
CA SER A 746 -9.47 16.59 -25.83
C SER A 746 -10.84 17.05 -26.33
N GLY A 747 -11.15 18.35 -26.14
CA GLY A 747 -12.37 18.98 -26.65
C GLY A 747 -13.69 18.65 -25.92
N GLN A 748 -13.65 18.12 -24.70
CA GLN A 748 -14.80 17.99 -23.79
C GLN A 748 -14.86 19.11 -22.74
#